data_AF-A0AAW2XK79-F1
#
_entry.id   AF-A0AAW2XK79-F1
#
_cell.length_a   1.000
_cell.length_b   1.000
_cell.length_c   1.000
_cell.angle_alpha   90.00
_cell.angle_beta   90.00
_cell.angle_gamma   90.00
#
_symmetry.space_group_name_H-M   'P 1'
#
loop_
_entity.id
_entity.type
_entity.pdbx_description
1 polymer ?
#
loop_
_entity_poly.entity_id
_entity_poly.type
_entity_poly.pdbx_seq_one_letter_code
_entity_poly.pdbx_strand_id
1 'polypeptide(L)'
;MESAERGRPVGGIAMEFPASDGVLSCSPPTIPTWLRRRLSETKTPPPSTIEEIEAKLREADLRRQKFYENLSSKARPKPRSPSRSSSHEDDLGQRLEAKLLAAEEKRLSMLANAQMRLAKLDELRQAAKTQVEMRFKKERAELGTKVEMRVRQAEANRLLILRANRQRRATLKERTSQSLMRRTARESKYKERVRAAMCQKRAAAERKRLGLLEAEKRKARARVLQVQKVASSISQQREIERSEMKSKLEDRLQRARRKRAEYLKQRGRSYSAVHDSSDTMHEQADILARKIARCWKKFTMLKKTTVALVKAYNDLNINEKSVKSLPFEQFALLIQSTDTLHTTKALLDRLEVRYRLSQCTPNPSAWDDIDHLLKRVASPKKKEVPRKTVFNREEKKTLPSRHVGRNLPLSRYQVRVVLCAYMILGHPDAVISGQGEREAALVKSAVKFVKEFDLLIKIILNGPVEVSDEESDHVMMRRTFRAQLAAFDSAWCSFLNSFVVWKAKDARSLEEDLVRAACRLELSMIQTCKMTPNGDSGPLSHDMKAIQKQVSEDQKLLREKVLHLSGGAGIERMENALCDTRKKFFNAKENGSPITPLSTLILSPSPASSSSFGSSVKASNASHFPVLSGSLDMENVRIVNEYVHGERLAFADIFSSAGGYQSNIMAKVKETMEKAFWDGIIESVRQDEPNYSRVVELMSEVRDGICALAPASWRQEIIEAIDLEILAQVLNSGKLDINFLGRILEYALTTLRKLSAPAYEDELKKKHQQFMKDLAETCWASGSSENSQVIALIKGLRFVLEQIQELKQEVSKARIRILEPFLKGPEALYFLGKAFTNRYGHPSNALAALPLTAKWLSSVRGGKDEEWNEHKCLLSELTRRNENSSSFLPTTTLRTGGSSLVKMNGNQVDVSSTSSATTFIETIDPHLECKGEEIDLLVRLGLLKLVNKIAGLTEGELPETMDLNLFRLRGVQSQVQKIVVIATSVLVLRQTLLSQRMVTSQAQMDTILANSVKQLSECLDSAADAGIKDIVEMLTTAIQEDNKSVDTKLHPMKELIARMLSKSLQEEDTVFTRISHAVYLALRGIVLGGTGKQGRELAETALQKVGASLLVDEVVKAASVLVVTAKVSVIVHGPWYANLTKE
;
A
#
# COMPACT_ATOMS: atom_id res chain seq x y z
N MET A 1 37.29 -44.64 2.87
CA MET A 1 37.51 -44.85 1.42
C MET A 1 38.69 -43.94 1.08
N GLU A 2 39.90 -44.41 1.39
CA GLU A 2 40.78 -45.23 0.53
C GLU A 2 41.65 -44.29 -0.34
N SER A 3 42.97 -44.17 -0.16
CA SER A 3 44.06 -45.19 -0.13
C SER A 3 44.45 -45.65 -1.55
N ALA A 4 45.73 -45.82 -1.93
CA ALA A 4 47.01 -45.59 -1.24
C ALA A 4 48.22 -45.61 -2.22
N GLU A 5 49.43 -45.53 -1.62
CA GLU A 5 50.77 -45.97 -2.12
C GLU A 5 51.52 -45.02 -3.08
N ARG A 6 52.85 -44.97 -3.17
CA ARG A 6 54.02 -45.56 -2.43
C ARG A 6 55.21 -44.57 -2.57
N GLY A 7 56.32 -44.58 -1.82
CA GLY A 7 56.78 -45.39 -0.68
C GLY A 7 58.04 -44.76 -0.01
N ARG A 8 58.49 -45.32 1.12
CA ARG A 8 59.71 -44.95 1.88
C ARG A 8 60.95 -45.68 1.30
N PRO A 9 62.23 -45.34 1.61
CA PRO A 9 62.75 -45.48 2.98
C PRO A 9 63.93 -44.56 3.42
N VAL A 10 64.28 -44.64 4.73
CA VAL A 10 65.50 -44.18 5.47
C VAL A 10 66.03 -42.74 5.22
N GLY A 11 66.26 -41.89 6.23
CA GLY A 11 66.13 -42.02 7.68
C GLY A 11 66.53 -40.71 8.39
N GLY A 12 66.37 -40.64 9.72
CA GLY A 12 66.77 -39.49 10.54
C GLY A 12 65.73 -38.37 10.65
N ILE A 13 64.85 -38.45 11.66
CA ILE A 13 63.99 -37.34 12.08
C ILE A 13 64.55 -36.79 13.39
N ALA A 14 64.97 -35.52 13.39
CA ALA A 14 65.16 -34.75 14.61
C ALA A 14 63.87 -33.96 14.90
N MET A 15 63.23 -34.22 16.03
CA MET A 15 62.12 -33.43 16.56
C MET A 15 62.48 -32.97 17.96
N GLU A 16 62.38 -31.66 18.21
CA GLU A 16 62.28 -31.09 19.55
C GLU A 16 60.90 -30.48 19.73
N PHE A 17 60.20 -30.86 20.80
CA PHE A 17 59.07 -30.12 21.36
C PHE A 17 59.14 -30.19 22.91
N PRO A 18 58.77 -29.13 23.66
CA PRO A 18 59.24 -28.93 25.03
C PRO A 18 58.19 -29.11 26.15
N ALA A 19 58.64 -29.56 27.33
CA ALA A 19 58.09 -29.39 28.70
C ALA A 19 58.81 -30.38 29.66
N SER A 20 59.06 -30.16 30.96
CA SER A 20 59.08 -28.97 31.84
C SER A 20 59.97 -29.29 33.08
N ASP A 21 60.25 -28.28 33.91
CA ASP A 21 60.73 -28.33 35.31
C ASP A 21 62.19 -28.73 35.62
N GLY A 22 62.78 -28.16 36.69
CA GLY A 22 63.94 -28.79 37.37
C GLY A 22 65.26 -28.02 37.60
N VAL A 23 65.24 -26.72 37.90
CA VAL A 23 66.09 -26.03 38.93
C VAL A 23 67.56 -26.48 39.19
N LEU A 24 68.48 -25.50 39.06
CA LEU A 24 69.82 -25.30 39.68
C LEU A 24 71.16 -25.78 39.02
N SER A 25 71.97 -24.74 38.72
CA SER A 25 73.42 -24.60 38.97
C SER A 25 74.46 -24.68 37.82
N CYS A 26 75.35 -23.67 37.87
CA CYS A 26 76.68 -23.52 37.23
C CYS A 26 76.77 -23.17 35.73
N SER A 27 77.41 -22.02 35.47
CA SER A 27 77.60 -21.33 34.18
C SER A 27 78.92 -21.65 33.48
N PRO A 28 79.04 -21.27 32.20
CA PRO A 28 80.19 -20.48 31.72
C PRO A 28 79.78 -19.02 31.47
N PRO A 29 80.70 -18.04 31.61
CA PRO A 29 80.35 -16.62 31.56
C PRO A 29 79.90 -16.18 30.16
N THR A 30 78.84 -15.39 30.10
CA THR A 30 78.29 -14.87 28.83
C THR A 30 79.27 -13.86 28.22
N ILE A 31 79.88 -14.25 27.09
CA ILE A 31 80.72 -13.37 26.27
C ILE A 31 79.91 -12.09 25.91
N PRO A 32 80.41 -10.88 26.21
CA PRO A 32 79.71 -9.63 25.93
C PRO A 32 79.28 -9.51 24.47
N THR A 33 78.12 -8.91 24.23
CA THR A 33 77.47 -8.83 22.90
C THR A 33 78.34 -8.16 21.83
N TRP A 34 79.24 -7.25 22.21
CA TRP A 34 80.21 -6.63 21.30
C TRP A 34 81.27 -7.62 20.79
N LEU A 35 81.71 -8.56 21.64
CA LEU A 35 82.64 -9.63 21.27
C LEU A 35 81.95 -10.69 20.41
N ARG A 36 80.71 -11.08 20.75
CA ARG A 36 79.92 -12.00 19.91
C ARG A 36 79.70 -11.43 18.51
N ARG A 37 79.38 -10.13 18.38
CA ARG A 37 79.25 -9.46 17.08
C ARG A 37 80.57 -9.43 16.29
N ARG A 38 81.71 -9.25 16.97
CA ARG A 38 83.05 -9.28 16.34
C ARG A 38 83.48 -10.66 15.86
N LEU A 39 83.11 -11.72 16.59
CA LEU A 39 83.45 -13.11 16.25
C LEU A 39 82.48 -13.72 15.22
N SER A 40 81.26 -13.19 15.12
CA SER A 40 80.29 -13.57 14.08
C SER A 40 80.48 -12.83 12.74
N GLU A 41 81.35 -11.80 12.67
CA GLU A 41 81.83 -11.30 11.38
C GLU A 41 82.77 -12.34 10.77
N THR A 42 82.23 -13.24 9.96
CA THR A 42 82.99 -14.08 9.01
C THR A 42 83.56 -13.21 7.89
N LYS A 43 84.47 -12.30 8.24
CA LYS A 43 85.53 -11.88 7.34
C LYS A 43 86.64 -12.90 7.46
N THR A 44 86.53 -13.96 6.66
CA THR A 44 87.73 -14.43 5.96
C THR A 44 88.30 -13.20 5.26
N PRO A 45 89.46 -12.64 5.67
CA PRO A 45 90.13 -11.70 4.79
C PRO A 45 90.39 -12.44 3.47
N PRO A 46 90.17 -11.81 2.30
CA PRO A 46 90.79 -12.35 1.09
C PRO A 46 92.30 -12.47 1.34
N PRO A 47 93.01 -13.42 0.71
CA PRO A 47 94.46 -13.52 0.86
C PRO A 47 95.06 -12.15 0.55
N SER A 48 95.71 -11.55 1.55
CA SER A 48 96.22 -10.18 1.45
C SER A 48 97.19 -10.12 0.28
N THR A 49 96.83 -9.34 -0.75
CA THR A 49 97.67 -9.16 -1.93
C THR A 49 99.03 -8.62 -1.51
N ILE A 50 100.08 -9.01 -2.23
CA ILE A 50 101.47 -8.61 -1.94
C ILE A 50 101.58 -7.08 -1.80
N GLU A 51 100.85 -6.34 -2.63
CA GLU A 51 100.74 -4.88 -2.60
C GLU A 51 100.23 -4.32 -1.25
N GLU A 52 99.27 -4.97 -0.57
CA GLU A 52 98.82 -4.53 0.76
C GLU A 52 99.87 -4.76 1.84
N ILE A 53 100.65 -5.85 1.73
CA ILE A 53 101.73 -6.17 2.66
C ILE A 53 102.86 -5.16 2.46
N GLU A 54 103.28 -4.93 1.22
CA GLU A 54 104.28 -3.93 0.86
C GLU A 54 103.86 -2.50 1.22
N ALA A 55 102.58 -2.14 1.06
CA ALA A 55 102.07 -0.84 1.49
C ALA A 55 102.18 -0.66 3.01
N LYS A 56 101.83 -1.70 3.81
CA LYS A 56 101.95 -1.68 5.27
C LYS A 56 103.41 -1.65 5.74
N LEU A 57 104.31 -2.33 5.03
CA LEU A 57 105.75 -2.28 5.28
C LEU A 57 106.33 -0.91 4.96
N ARG A 58 106.02 -0.33 3.78
CA ARG A 58 106.42 1.03 3.42
C ARG A 58 105.90 2.07 4.41
N GLU A 59 104.66 1.94 4.88
CA GLU A 59 104.11 2.84 5.92
C GLU A 59 104.83 2.67 7.27
N ALA A 60 105.21 1.44 7.65
CA ALA A 60 106.02 1.19 8.84
C ALA A 60 107.42 1.81 8.73
N ASP A 61 108.05 1.76 7.56
CA ASP A 61 109.35 2.39 7.33
C ASP A 61 109.29 3.92 7.27
N LEU A 62 108.20 4.48 6.72
CA LEU A 62 107.93 5.91 6.77
C LEU A 62 107.72 6.40 8.22
N ARG A 63 107.10 5.58 9.07
CA ARG A 63 107.03 5.83 10.54
C ARG A 63 108.40 5.76 11.20
N ARG A 64 109.25 4.79 10.82
CA ARG A 64 110.64 4.69 11.33
C ARG A 64 111.51 5.88 10.90
N GLN A 65 111.46 6.30 9.63
CA GLN A 65 112.18 7.48 9.14
C GLN A 65 111.79 8.75 9.89
N LYS A 66 110.48 9.03 10.02
CA LYS A 66 109.98 10.19 10.79
C LYS A 66 110.40 10.15 12.27
N PHE A 67 110.52 8.97 12.87
CA PHE A 67 111.05 8.82 14.22
C PHE A 67 112.54 9.17 14.29
N TYR A 68 113.36 8.71 13.34
CA TYR A 68 114.78 9.05 13.28
C TYR A 68 115.05 10.52 12.93
N GLU A 69 114.25 11.17 12.09
CA GLU A 69 114.31 12.64 11.87
C GLU A 69 113.99 13.43 13.15
N ASN A 70 113.01 12.98 13.93
CA ASN A 70 112.64 13.62 15.20
C ASN A 70 113.71 13.42 16.28
N LEU A 71 114.51 12.34 16.19
CA LEU A 71 115.70 12.15 17.03
C LEU A 71 116.88 13.02 16.55
N SER A 72 117.15 13.09 15.24
CA SER A 72 118.29 13.86 14.71
C SER A 72 118.10 15.38 14.84
N SER A 73 116.87 15.88 14.72
CA SER A 73 116.52 17.29 14.97
C SER A 73 116.66 17.70 16.44
N LYS A 74 116.53 16.76 17.40
CA LYS A 74 116.83 16.98 18.83
C LYS A 74 118.31 16.93 19.17
N ALA A 75 119.15 16.35 18.30
CA ALA A 75 120.59 16.19 18.52
C ALA A 75 121.46 17.31 17.91
N ARG A 76 120.88 18.29 17.20
CA ARG A 76 121.63 19.44 16.69
C ARG A 76 121.96 20.44 17.81
N PRO A 77 123.22 20.87 17.97
CA PRO A 77 123.56 21.98 18.87
C PRO A 77 122.83 23.26 18.45
N LYS A 78 122.27 23.98 19.42
CA LYS A 78 121.71 25.33 19.19
C LYS A 78 122.84 26.25 18.70
N PRO A 79 122.64 27.05 17.64
CA PRO A 79 123.64 28.02 17.22
C PRO A 79 123.89 29.05 18.32
N ARG A 80 125.18 29.38 18.56
CA ARG A 80 125.61 30.41 19.51
C ARG A 80 125.00 31.76 19.13
N SER A 81 124.32 32.40 20.07
CA SER A 81 123.92 33.81 19.98
C SER A 81 125.14 34.74 20.08
N PRO A 82 125.25 35.81 19.26
CA PRO A 82 126.34 36.77 19.37
C PRO A 82 126.32 37.59 20.67
N SER A 83 127.51 37.99 21.12
CA SER A 83 127.75 38.88 22.26
C SER A 83 127.42 40.36 21.96
N ARG A 84 127.29 41.17 23.02
CA ARG A 84 126.54 42.44 23.05
C ARG A 84 127.42 43.69 23.25
N SER A 85 127.27 44.69 22.37
CA SER A 85 127.59 46.13 22.55
C SER A 85 127.15 46.87 21.27
N SER A 86 126.60 48.09 21.23
CA SER A 86 126.53 49.19 22.23
C SER A 86 125.30 50.12 21.99
N SER A 87 124.99 50.98 22.98
CA SER A 87 124.22 52.26 22.92
C SER A 87 122.93 52.39 22.06
N HIS A 88 121.76 52.34 22.70
CA HIS A 88 120.82 53.48 22.92
C HIS A 88 119.66 53.02 23.83
N GLU A 89 118.95 53.94 24.50
CA GLU A 89 117.86 53.59 25.45
C GLU A 89 116.47 53.50 24.81
N ASP A 90 116.36 53.71 23.50
CA ASP A 90 115.10 53.59 22.76
C ASP A 90 114.80 52.13 22.36
N ASP A 91 113.53 51.73 22.49
CA ASP A 91 112.91 50.46 22.06
C ASP A 91 112.69 49.29 23.05
N LEU A 92 112.60 49.57 24.36
CA LEU A 92 111.81 48.66 25.23
C LEU A 92 110.33 48.62 24.81
N GLY A 93 109.79 49.74 24.30
CA GLY A 93 108.44 49.84 23.73
C GLY A 93 108.24 48.95 22.50
N GLN A 94 108.99 49.19 21.40
CA GLN A 94 108.86 48.39 20.18
C GLN A 94 109.11 46.89 20.40
N ARG A 95 109.97 46.50 21.36
CA ARG A 95 110.17 45.08 21.73
C ARG A 95 109.00 44.47 22.51
N LEU A 96 108.27 45.27 23.29
CA LEU A 96 107.03 44.83 23.92
C LEU A 96 105.93 44.70 22.87
N GLU A 97 105.81 45.70 22.00
CA GLU A 97 104.84 45.74 20.90
C GLU A 97 105.02 44.57 19.92
N ALA A 98 106.24 44.30 19.45
CA ALA A 98 106.53 43.15 18.61
C ALA A 98 106.20 41.80 19.29
N LYS A 99 106.34 41.71 20.62
CA LYS A 99 105.93 40.52 21.39
C LYS A 99 104.42 40.42 21.56
N LEU A 100 103.71 41.54 21.72
CA LEU A 100 102.25 41.58 21.77
C LEU A 100 101.64 41.23 20.41
N LEU A 101 102.17 41.77 19.31
CA LEU A 101 101.79 41.42 17.94
C LEU A 101 102.04 39.93 17.66
N ALA A 102 103.22 39.39 17.99
CA ALA A 102 103.50 37.95 17.82
C ALA A 102 102.61 37.06 18.72
N ALA A 103 102.21 37.55 19.90
CA ALA A 103 101.25 36.84 20.77
C ALA A 103 99.83 36.90 20.21
N GLU A 104 99.43 38.02 19.60
CA GLU A 104 98.15 38.19 18.92
C GLU A 104 98.07 37.32 17.65
N GLU A 105 99.07 37.36 16.77
CA GLU A 105 99.16 36.46 15.61
C GLU A 105 99.06 34.99 16.02
N LYS A 106 99.75 34.60 17.10
CA LYS A 106 99.66 33.25 17.66
C LYS A 106 98.27 32.94 18.22
N ARG A 107 97.60 33.90 18.87
CA ARG A 107 96.21 33.77 19.35
C ARG A 107 95.24 33.60 18.19
N LEU A 108 95.36 34.43 17.15
CA LEU A 108 94.56 34.36 15.92
C LEU A 108 94.79 33.05 15.17
N SER A 109 96.03 32.58 15.05
CA SER A 109 96.38 31.28 14.48
C SER A 109 95.75 30.12 15.26
N MET A 110 95.77 30.17 16.60
CA MET A 110 95.10 29.16 17.43
C MET A 110 93.57 29.19 17.27
N LEU A 111 92.96 30.37 17.16
CA LEU A 111 91.53 30.53 16.91
C LEU A 111 91.13 30.02 15.51
N ALA A 112 91.89 30.36 14.47
CA ALA A 112 91.67 29.87 13.11
C ALA A 112 91.78 28.33 13.03
N ASN A 113 92.79 27.74 13.70
CA ASN A 113 92.93 26.29 13.81
C ASN A 113 91.77 25.63 14.58
N ALA A 114 91.22 26.28 15.61
CA ALA A 114 90.04 25.80 16.32
C ALA A 114 88.76 25.89 15.47
N GLN A 115 88.56 27.01 14.76
CA GLN A 115 87.45 27.21 13.83
C GLN A 115 87.48 26.19 12.69
N MET A 116 88.64 25.92 12.09
CA MET A 116 88.80 24.92 11.04
C MET A 116 88.46 23.49 11.53
N ARG A 117 88.83 23.15 12.77
CA ARG A 117 88.44 21.86 13.40
C ARG A 117 86.94 21.77 13.64
N LEU A 118 86.31 22.85 14.10
CA LEU A 118 84.85 22.90 14.31
C LEU A 118 84.08 22.80 12.99
N ALA A 119 84.52 23.50 11.94
CA ALA A 119 83.93 23.41 10.61
C ALA A 119 83.99 21.97 10.06
N LYS A 120 85.14 21.28 10.20
CA LYS A 120 85.29 19.89 9.78
C LYS A 120 84.44 18.90 10.59
N LEU A 121 84.19 19.18 11.88
CA LEU A 121 83.25 18.40 12.70
C LEU A 121 81.79 18.63 12.29
N ASP A 122 81.40 19.84 11.89
CA ASP A 122 80.04 20.08 11.40
C ASP A 122 79.83 19.48 10.00
N GLU A 123 80.82 19.55 9.10
CA GLU A 123 80.79 18.86 7.81
C GLU A 123 80.51 17.35 7.98
N LEU A 124 81.22 16.68 8.91
CA LEU A 124 80.97 15.28 9.25
C LEU A 124 79.57 15.05 9.86
N ARG A 125 79.06 16.00 10.65
CA ARG A 125 77.69 15.94 11.20
C ARG A 125 76.64 16.05 10.08
N GLN A 126 76.82 16.97 9.12
CA GLN A 126 75.92 17.10 7.98
C GLN A 126 75.98 15.88 7.05
N ALA A 127 77.18 15.32 6.82
CA ALA A 127 77.35 14.07 6.07
C ALA A 127 76.63 12.88 6.74
N ALA A 128 76.73 12.75 8.07
CA ALA A 128 75.99 11.73 8.82
C ALA A 128 74.47 11.95 8.76
N LYS A 129 74.00 13.20 8.91
CA LYS A 129 72.59 13.57 8.82
C LYS A 129 72.00 13.24 7.45
N THR A 130 72.66 13.67 6.37
CA THR A 130 72.23 13.39 4.99
C THR A 130 72.23 11.89 4.69
N GLN A 131 73.22 11.13 5.17
CA GLN A 131 73.21 9.67 4.99
C GLN A 131 72.01 9.00 5.68
N VAL A 132 71.64 9.45 6.89
CA VAL A 132 70.46 8.96 7.61
C VAL A 132 69.17 9.33 6.88
N GLU A 133 69.03 10.58 6.43
CA GLU A 133 67.87 11.01 5.62
C GLU A 133 67.71 10.20 4.34
N MET A 134 68.81 9.88 3.65
CA MET A 134 68.78 9.06 2.43
C MET A 134 68.35 7.62 2.70
N ARG A 135 68.72 7.03 3.85
CA ARG A 135 68.23 5.72 4.28
C ARG A 135 66.72 5.75 4.55
N PHE A 136 66.23 6.72 5.32
CA PHE A 136 64.79 6.88 5.56
C PHE A 136 63.98 7.13 4.29
N LYS A 137 64.50 7.94 3.35
CA LYS A 137 63.87 8.14 2.02
C LYS A 137 63.78 6.83 1.24
N LYS A 138 64.82 6.00 1.25
CA LYS A 138 64.85 4.69 0.59
C LYS A 138 63.87 3.70 1.23
N GLU A 139 63.90 3.55 2.56
CA GLU A 139 62.97 2.69 3.31
C GLU A 139 61.51 3.10 3.08
N ARG A 140 61.22 4.41 3.07
CA ARG A 140 59.88 4.93 2.77
C ARG A 140 59.42 4.57 1.34
N ALA A 141 60.31 4.60 0.35
CA ALA A 141 59.99 4.19 -1.02
C ALA A 141 59.75 2.67 -1.14
N GLU A 142 60.59 1.85 -0.48
CA GLU A 142 60.42 0.40 -0.42
C GLU A 142 59.13 -0.01 0.31
N LEU A 143 58.75 0.70 1.38
CA LEU A 143 57.48 0.48 2.07
C LEU A 143 56.29 0.96 1.24
N GLY A 144 56.39 2.11 0.56
CA GLY A 144 55.36 2.63 -0.34
C GLY A 144 55.00 1.63 -1.44
N THR A 145 56.01 1.11 -2.15
CA THR A 145 55.82 0.09 -3.19
C THR A 145 55.26 -1.23 -2.66
N LYS A 146 55.68 -1.68 -1.46
CA LYS A 146 55.10 -2.87 -0.80
C LYS A 146 53.63 -2.66 -0.43
N VAL A 147 53.26 -1.49 0.07
CA VAL A 147 51.85 -1.14 0.39
C VAL A 147 51.02 -1.08 -0.90
N GLU A 148 51.51 -0.41 -1.94
CA GLU A 148 50.84 -0.30 -3.24
C GLU A 148 50.59 -1.68 -3.88
N MET A 149 51.58 -2.57 -3.83
CA MET A 149 51.44 -3.96 -4.28
C MET A 149 50.36 -4.72 -3.49
N ARG A 150 50.35 -4.59 -2.16
CA ARG A 150 49.34 -5.23 -1.28
C ARG A 150 47.94 -4.69 -1.53
N VAL A 151 47.78 -3.38 -1.79
CA VAL A 151 46.50 -2.77 -2.16
C VAL A 151 46.00 -3.31 -3.49
N ARG A 152 46.82 -3.31 -4.54
CA ARG A 152 46.47 -3.90 -5.85
C ARG A 152 46.07 -5.39 -5.73
N GLN A 153 46.78 -6.16 -4.90
CA GLN A 153 46.45 -7.56 -4.65
C GLN A 153 45.09 -7.72 -3.91
N ALA A 154 44.82 -6.86 -2.91
CA ALA A 154 43.53 -6.85 -2.21
C ALA A 154 42.36 -6.45 -3.13
N GLU A 155 42.57 -5.49 -4.03
CA GLU A 155 41.59 -5.08 -5.05
C GLU A 155 41.31 -6.21 -6.05
N ALA A 156 42.35 -6.88 -6.55
CA ALA A 156 42.19 -8.05 -7.43
C ALA A 156 41.40 -9.17 -6.74
N ASN A 157 41.71 -9.49 -5.48
CA ASN A 157 40.96 -10.46 -4.68
C ASN A 157 39.50 -10.04 -4.46
N ARG A 158 39.24 -8.75 -4.15
CA ARG A 158 37.89 -8.20 -4.02
C ARG A 158 37.09 -8.33 -5.32
N LEU A 159 37.71 -8.04 -6.46
CA LEU A 159 37.09 -8.19 -7.78
C LEU A 159 36.77 -9.65 -8.12
N LEU A 160 37.65 -10.60 -7.77
CA LEU A 160 37.39 -12.04 -7.96
C LEU A 160 36.19 -12.51 -7.11
N ILE A 161 36.12 -12.12 -5.83
CA ILE A 161 34.98 -12.43 -4.96
C ILE A 161 33.68 -11.85 -5.52
N LEU A 162 33.71 -10.61 -6.01
CA LEU A 162 32.54 -9.97 -6.64
C LEU A 162 32.11 -10.68 -7.93
N ARG A 163 33.05 -11.11 -8.79
CA ARG A 163 32.76 -11.91 -10.00
C ARG A 163 32.12 -13.26 -9.64
N ALA A 164 32.70 -14.00 -8.68
CA ALA A 164 32.15 -15.27 -8.21
C ALA A 164 30.74 -15.11 -7.63
N ASN A 165 30.49 -14.06 -6.86
CA ASN A 165 29.15 -13.76 -6.31
C ASN A 165 28.15 -13.35 -7.41
N ARG A 166 28.58 -12.60 -8.44
CA ARG A 166 27.74 -12.31 -9.62
C ARG A 166 27.38 -13.58 -10.38
N GLN A 167 28.33 -14.50 -10.61
CA GLN A 167 28.09 -15.80 -11.26
C GLN A 167 27.15 -16.71 -10.45
N ARG A 168 27.32 -16.77 -9.12
CA ARG A 168 26.39 -17.51 -8.23
C ARG A 168 24.96 -16.94 -8.28
N ARG A 169 24.81 -15.62 -8.33
CA ARG A 169 23.50 -14.97 -8.50
C ARG A 169 22.89 -15.21 -9.87
N ALA A 170 23.70 -15.18 -10.94
CA ALA A 170 23.25 -15.45 -12.31
C ALA A 170 22.75 -16.91 -12.47
N THR A 171 23.55 -17.88 -12.03
CA THR A 171 23.18 -19.31 -12.06
C THR A 171 21.98 -19.63 -11.18
N LEU A 172 21.81 -18.96 -10.03
CA LEU A 172 20.59 -19.07 -9.22
C LEU A 172 19.37 -18.51 -9.96
N LYS A 173 19.47 -17.30 -10.55
CA LYS A 173 18.41 -16.70 -11.37
C LYS A 173 18.00 -17.64 -12.51
N GLU A 174 18.96 -18.21 -13.23
CA GLU A 174 18.72 -19.16 -14.31
C GLU A 174 18.01 -20.44 -13.82
N ARG A 175 18.47 -21.04 -12.71
CA ARG A 175 17.78 -22.19 -12.10
C ARG A 175 16.34 -21.86 -11.70
N THR A 176 16.09 -20.66 -11.15
CA THR A 176 14.73 -20.22 -10.81
C THR A 176 13.87 -19.98 -12.04
N SER A 177 14.39 -19.38 -13.11
CA SER A 177 13.62 -19.16 -14.35
C SER A 177 13.32 -20.48 -15.07
N GLN A 178 14.29 -21.40 -15.16
CA GLN A 178 14.06 -22.74 -15.71
C GLN A 178 13.02 -23.53 -14.89
N SER A 179 13.06 -23.43 -13.55
CA SER A 179 12.05 -24.06 -12.68
C SER A 179 10.66 -23.46 -12.89
N LEU A 180 10.56 -22.14 -12.99
CA LEU A 180 9.31 -21.41 -13.25
C LEU A 180 8.75 -21.78 -14.63
N MET A 181 9.58 -21.84 -15.68
CA MET A 181 9.19 -22.27 -17.03
C MET A 181 8.68 -23.72 -17.06
N ARG A 182 9.32 -24.63 -16.30
CA ARG A 182 8.83 -26.01 -16.14
C ARG A 182 7.48 -26.06 -15.41
N ARG A 183 7.26 -25.16 -14.44
CA ARG A 183 5.99 -25.05 -13.72
C ARG A 183 4.88 -24.49 -14.62
N THR A 184 5.11 -23.39 -15.33
CA THR A 184 4.12 -22.78 -16.24
C THR A 184 3.73 -23.74 -17.36
N ALA A 185 4.67 -24.52 -17.91
CA ALA A 185 4.39 -25.56 -18.90
C ALA A 185 3.56 -26.74 -18.36
N ARG A 186 3.69 -27.08 -17.06
CA ARG A 186 2.82 -28.08 -16.40
C ARG A 186 1.42 -27.51 -16.18
N GLU A 187 1.33 -26.25 -15.75
CA GLU A 187 0.06 -25.54 -15.54
C GLU A 187 -0.70 -25.30 -16.85
N SER A 188 -0.02 -25.03 -17.98
CA SER A 188 -0.68 -24.92 -19.30
C SER A 188 -1.25 -26.27 -19.75
N LYS A 189 -0.47 -27.35 -19.67
CA LYS A 189 -0.92 -28.72 -19.98
C LYS A 189 -2.11 -29.16 -19.11
N TYR A 190 -2.14 -28.75 -17.83
CA TYR A 190 -3.30 -28.97 -16.97
C TYR A 190 -4.53 -28.17 -17.44
N LYS A 191 -4.36 -26.87 -17.73
CA LYS A 191 -5.45 -26.01 -18.26
C LYS A 191 -6.00 -26.53 -19.59
N GLU A 192 -5.16 -27.05 -20.47
CA GLU A 192 -5.57 -27.71 -21.73
C GLU A 192 -6.41 -28.95 -21.48
N ARG A 193 -5.99 -29.85 -20.57
CA ARG A 193 -6.77 -31.04 -20.18
C ARG A 193 -8.13 -30.66 -19.58
N VAL A 194 -8.19 -29.62 -18.74
CA VAL A 194 -9.44 -29.12 -18.17
C VAL A 194 -10.36 -28.54 -19.26
N ARG A 195 -9.83 -27.75 -20.20
CA ARG A 195 -10.58 -27.23 -21.35
C ARG A 195 -11.13 -28.37 -22.21
N ALA A 196 -10.32 -29.38 -22.53
CA ALA A 196 -10.75 -30.55 -23.28
C ALA A 196 -11.87 -31.32 -22.56
N ALA A 197 -11.75 -31.55 -21.25
CA ALA A 197 -12.78 -32.19 -20.44
C ALA A 197 -14.08 -31.37 -20.37
N MET A 198 -14.00 -30.04 -20.32
CA MET A 198 -15.18 -29.16 -20.40
C MET A 198 -15.86 -29.24 -21.76
N CYS A 199 -15.11 -29.22 -22.87
CA CYS A 199 -15.65 -29.39 -24.22
C CYS A 199 -16.30 -30.76 -24.39
N GLN A 200 -15.68 -31.83 -23.89
CA GLN A 200 -16.25 -33.19 -23.91
C GLN A 200 -17.55 -33.27 -23.11
N LYS A 201 -17.62 -32.64 -21.92
CA LYS A 201 -18.85 -32.55 -21.11
C LYS A 201 -19.95 -31.77 -21.83
N ARG A 202 -19.62 -30.65 -22.50
CA ARG A 202 -20.58 -29.88 -23.32
C ARG A 202 -21.12 -30.72 -24.48
N ALA A 203 -20.25 -31.34 -25.28
CA ALA A 203 -20.64 -32.22 -26.38
C ALA A 203 -21.46 -33.44 -25.93
N ALA A 204 -21.21 -33.97 -24.72
CA ALA A 204 -22.04 -35.02 -24.13
C ALA A 204 -23.42 -34.51 -23.69
N ALA A 205 -23.51 -33.30 -23.15
CA ALA A 205 -24.79 -32.67 -22.78
C ALA A 205 -25.62 -32.33 -24.04
N GLU A 206 -25.00 -31.80 -25.10
CA GLU A 206 -25.67 -31.50 -26.36
C GLU A 206 -26.21 -32.76 -27.05
N ARG A 207 -25.44 -33.85 -27.12
CA ARG A 207 -25.93 -35.14 -27.62
C ARG A 207 -27.14 -35.64 -26.84
N LYS A 208 -27.14 -35.50 -25.50
CA LYS A 208 -28.31 -35.83 -24.67
C LYS A 208 -29.51 -34.92 -24.99
N ARG A 209 -29.30 -33.61 -25.15
CA ARG A 209 -30.35 -32.64 -25.51
C ARG A 209 -30.98 -32.98 -26.86
N LEU A 210 -30.15 -33.25 -27.88
CA LEU A 210 -30.60 -33.64 -29.22
C LEU A 210 -31.38 -34.96 -29.18
N GLY A 211 -30.88 -35.98 -28.47
CA GLY A 211 -31.60 -37.26 -28.31
C GLY A 211 -32.98 -37.12 -27.66
N LEU A 212 -33.13 -36.24 -26.66
CA LEU A 212 -34.43 -35.92 -26.06
C LEU A 212 -35.36 -35.20 -27.04
N LEU A 213 -34.88 -34.16 -27.73
CA LEU A 213 -35.65 -33.43 -28.74
C LEU A 213 -36.12 -34.33 -29.89
N GLU A 214 -35.27 -35.25 -30.35
CA GLU A 214 -35.69 -36.24 -31.34
C GLU A 214 -36.74 -37.22 -30.79
N ALA A 215 -36.61 -37.66 -29.54
CA ALA A 215 -37.61 -38.52 -28.90
C ALA A 215 -38.97 -37.82 -28.77
N GLU A 216 -38.99 -36.52 -28.47
CA GLU A 216 -40.20 -35.70 -28.50
C GLU A 216 -40.75 -35.52 -29.91
N LYS A 217 -39.91 -35.25 -30.91
CA LYS A 217 -40.29 -35.18 -32.32
C LYS A 217 -40.89 -36.50 -32.83
N ARG A 218 -40.36 -37.65 -32.41
CA ARG A 218 -40.92 -38.99 -32.69
C ARG A 218 -42.29 -39.16 -32.03
N LYS A 219 -42.45 -38.79 -30.75
CA LYS A 219 -43.75 -38.84 -30.03
C LYS A 219 -44.80 -37.93 -30.66
N ALA A 220 -44.42 -36.72 -31.08
CA ALA A 220 -45.31 -35.78 -31.78
C ALA A 220 -45.79 -36.36 -33.12
N ARG A 221 -44.87 -36.88 -33.94
CA ARG A 221 -45.19 -37.58 -35.20
C ARG A 221 -46.14 -38.76 -34.97
N ALA A 222 -45.91 -39.57 -33.94
CA ALA A 222 -46.79 -40.70 -33.60
C ALA A 222 -48.21 -40.25 -33.23
N ARG A 223 -48.36 -39.15 -32.47
CA ARG A 223 -49.67 -38.55 -32.15
C ARG A 223 -50.38 -38.05 -33.41
N VAL A 224 -49.67 -37.37 -34.32
CA VAL A 224 -50.24 -36.89 -35.60
C VAL A 224 -50.73 -38.07 -36.45
N LEU A 225 -49.93 -39.14 -36.57
CA LEU A 225 -50.34 -40.37 -37.27
C LEU A 225 -51.57 -41.03 -36.62
N GLN A 226 -51.68 -41.01 -35.29
CA GLN A 226 -52.85 -41.53 -34.58
C GLN A 226 -54.10 -40.66 -34.86
N VAL A 227 -53.97 -39.34 -34.85
CA VAL A 227 -55.06 -38.41 -35.21
C VAL A 227 -55.48 -38.60 -36.68
N GLN A 228 -54.54 -38.76 -37.60
CA GLN A 228 -54.85 -39.06 -39.00
C GLN A 228 -55.62 -40.38 -39.16
N LYS A 229 -55.19 -41.47 -38.50
CA LYS A 229 -55.91 -42.75 -38.51
C LYS A 229 -57.34 -42.63 -37.96
N VAL A 230 -57.51 -41.91 -36.85
CA VAL A 230 -58.84 -41.66 -36.26
C VAL A 230 -59.70 -40.81 -37.21
N ALA A 231 -59.15 -39.77 -37.83
CA ALA A 231 -59.86 -38.94 -38.81
C ALA A 231 -60.30 -39.75 -40.04
N SER A 232 -59.43 -40.61 -40.59
CA SER A 232 -59.77 -41.51 -41.69
C SER A 232 -60.88 -42.50 -41.30
N SER A 233 -60.80 -43.08 -40.10
CA SER A 233 -61.84 -43.99 -39.58
C SER A 233 -63.19 -43.28 -39.39
N ILE A 234 -63.20 -42.05 -38.85
CA ILE A 234 -64.42 -41.23 -38.73
C ILE A 234 -64.97 -40.87 -40.12
N SER A 235 -64.10 -40.57 -41.10
CA SER A 235 -64.53 -40.29 -42.47
C SER A 235 -65.18 -41.51 -43.12
N GLN A 236 -64.57 -42.70 -42.97
CA GLN A 236 -65.13 -43.97 -43.44
C GLN A 236 -66.46 -44.29 -42.75
N GLN A 237 -66.55 -44.13 -41.43
CA GLN A 237 -67.79 -44.30 -40.67
C GLN A 237 -68.90 -43.36 -41.18
N ARG A 238 -68.59 -42.09 -41.44
CA ARG A 238 -69.53 -41.13 -42.05
C ARG A 238 -69.86 -41.44 -43.51
N GLU A 239 -69.00 -42.13 -44.25
CA GLU A 239 -69.27 -42.64 -45.60
C GLU A 239 -70.30 -43.77 -45.55
N ILE A 240 -70.11 -44.70 -44.60
CA ILE A 240 -71.01 -45.84 -44.33
C ILE A 240 -72.36 -45.33 -43.81
N GLU A 241 -72.38 -44.41 -42.86
CA GLU A 241 -73.63 -43.80 -42.38
C GLU A 241 -74.36 -43.03 -43.49
N ARG A 242 -73.65 -42.35 -44.40
CA ARG A 242 -74.25 -41.71 -45.58
C ARG A 242 -74.80 -42.73 -46.57
N SER A 243 -74.10 -43.84 -46.83
CA SER A 243 -74.57 -44.87 -47.75
C SER A 243 -75.74 -45.68 -47.17
N GLU A 244 -75.72 -45.97 -45.87
CA GLU A 244 -76.86 -46.52 -45.13
C GLU A 244 -78.05 -45.57 -45.15
N MET A 245 -77.85 -44.27 -44.88
CA MET A 245 -78.94 -43.30 -44.91
C MET A 245 -79.51 -43.14 -46.31
N LYS A 246 -78.67 -43.18 -47.36
CA LYS A 246 -79.11 -43.21 -48.76
C LYS A 246 -79.93 -44.47 -49.05
N SER A 247 -79.45 -45.65 -48.65
CA SER A 247 -80.15 -46.94 -48.78
C SER A 247 -81.50 -46.91 -48.03
N LYS A 248 -81.52 -46.43 -46.78
CA LYS A 248 -82.75 -46.22 -45.99
C LYS A 248 -83.71 -45.24 -46.66
N LEU A 249 -83.22 -44.20 -47.34
CA LEU A 249 -84.01 -43.26 -48.13
C LEU A 249 -84.58 -43.92 -49.40
N GLU A 250 -83.77 -44.71 -50.09
CA GLU A 250 -84.14 -45.48 -51.28
C GLU A 250 -85.17 -46.57 -50.94
N ASP A 251 -84.98 -47.30 -49.85
CA ASP A 251 -85.96 -48.21 -49.26
C ASP A 251 -87.22 -47.48 -48.78
N ARG A 252 -87.12 -46.25 -48.29
CA ARG A 252 -88.30 -45.43 -47.94
C ARG A 252 -89.03 -44.94 -49.19
N LEU A 253 -88.32 -44.63 -50.27
CA LEU A 253 -88.93 -44.28 -51.57
C LEU A 253 -89.55 -45.50 -52.25
N GLN A 254 -88.92 -46.66 -52.18
CA GLN A 254 -89.50 -47.93 -52.62
C GLN A 254 -90.70 -48.31 -51.75
N ARG A 255 -90.59 -48.24 -50.42
CA ARG A 255 -91.73 -48.45 -49.51
C ARG A 255 -92.81 -47.39 -49.68
N ALA A 256 -92.49 -46.15 -50.06
CA ALA A 256 -93.48 -45.13 -50.40
C ALA A 256 -94.13 -45.39 -51.77
N ARG A 257 -93.40 -45.94 -52.76
CA ARG A 257 -93.99 -46.43 -54.02
C ARG A 257 -94.91 -47.63 -53.77
N ARG A 258 -94.47 -48.63 -52.99
CA ARG A 258 -95.28 -49.78 -52.57
C ARG A 258 -96.49 -49.33 -51.75
N LYS A 259 -96.30 -48.51 -50.71
CA LYS A 259 -97.39 -47.90 -49.93
C LYS A 259 -98.27 -46.96 -50.73
N ARG A 260 -97.81 -46.31 -51.80
CA ARG A 260 -98.68 -45.55 -52.71
C ARG A 260 -99.53 -46.47 -53.59
N ALA A 261 -98.96 -47.59 -54.06
CA ALA A 261 -99.72 -48.64 -54.73
C ALA A 261 -100.69 -49.38 -53.78
N GLU A 262 -100.34 -49.55 -52.51
CA GLU A 262 -101.19 -50.12 -51.46
C GLU A 262 -102.25 -49.12 -50.97
N TYR A 263 -101.93 -47.84 -50.83
CA TYR A 263 -102.87 -46.77 -50.44
C TYR A 263 -103.89 -46.49 -51.55
N LEU A 264 -103.49 -46.62 -52.82
CA LEU A 264 -104.42 -46.70 -53.95
C LEU A 264 -105.29 -47.97 -53.92
N LYS A 265 -104.86 -49.05 -53.25
CA LYS A 265 -105.64 -50.28 -52.98
C LYS A 265 -106.39 -50.29 -51.64
N GLN A 266 -106.08 -49.37 -50.71
CA GLN A 266 -106.56 -49.37 -49.32
C GLN A 266 -107.10 -47.99 -48.91
N ARG A 267 -108.05 -47.48 -49.71
CA ARG A 267 -108.93 -46.38 -49.31
C ARG A 267 -109.94 -46.91 -48.27
N GLY A 268 -109.50 -47.19 -47.04
CA GLY A 268 -110.35 -47.81 -46.03
C GLY A 268 -109.77 -47.89 -44.60
N ARG A 269 -110.13 -46.90 -43.78
CA ARG A 269 -110.03 -46.84 -42.30
C ARG A 269 -108.63 -46.78 -41.66
N SER A 270 -108.66 -46.37 -40.40
CA SER A 270 -107.55 -45.91 -39.55
C SER A 270 -107.69 -46.49 -38.14
N TYR A 271 -106.57 -46.77 -37.45
CA TYR A 271 -106.16 -46.11 -36.19
C TYR A 271 -104.95 -46.79 -35.50
N SER A 272 -104.13 -45.95 -34.86
CA SER A 272 -103.35 -46.18 -33.61
C SER A 272 -102.37 -47.36 -33.43
N ALA A 273 -101.11 -47.00 -33.18
CA ALA A 273 -100.29 -47.61 -32.11
C ALA A 273 -99.30 -46.55 -31.57
N VAL A 274 -99.01 -46.59 -30.26
CA VAL A 274 -98.22 -45.61 -29.48
C VAL A 274 -97.01 -46.31 -28.82
N HIS A 275 -96.07 -45.54 -28.25
CA HIS A 275 -94.79 -45.91 -27.61
C HIS A 275 -93.60 -46.14 -28.60
N ASP A 276 -92.36 -45.69 -28.34
CA ASP A 276 -91.79 -44.99 -27.17
C ASP A 276 -90.68 -44.00 -27.57
N SER A 277 -90.63 -42.82 -26.92
CA SER A 277 -89.42 -41.97 -26.88
C SER A 277 -89.49 -40.86 -25.81
N SER A 278 -89.12 -41.15 -24.56
CA SER A 278 -88.99 -40.12 -23.50
C SER A 278 -87.71 -40.20 -22.63
N ASP A 279 -86.95 -41.31 -22.67
CA ASP A 279 -85.97 -41.59 -21.62
C ASP A 279 -84.52 -41.12 -21.85
N THR A 280 -84.17 -40.57 -23.01
CA THR A 280 -82.76 -40.15 -23.29
C THR A 280 -82.47 -38.66 -23.07
N MET A 281 -83.49 -37.81 -22.88
CA MET A 281 -83.32 -36.38 -22.59
C MET A 281 -83.31 -36.05 -21.09
N HIS A 282 -83.97 -36.86 -20.24
CA HIS A 282 -83.98 -36.61 -18.79
C HIS A 282 -82.67 -37.01 -18.10
N GLU A 283 -82.02 -38.13 -18.45
CA GLU A 283 -80.79 -38.56 -17.76
C GLU A 283 -79.62 -37.57 -17.88
N GLN A 284 -79.41 -36.95 -19.05
CA GLN A 284 -78.29 -36.01 -19.23
C GLN A 284 -78.53 -34.70 -18.48
N ALA A 285 -79.77 -34.20 -18.47
CA ALA A 285 -80.17 -33.05 -17.66
C ALA A 285 -79.98 -33.36 -16.17
N ASP A 286 -80.36 -34.55 -15.73
CA ASP A 286 -80.37 -34.93 -14.33
C ASP A 286 -78.96 -35.28 -13.79
N ILE A 287 -78.06 -35.78 -14.64
CA ILE A 287 -76.63 -35.94 -14.30
C ILE A 287 -75.92 -34.58 -14.21
N LEU A 288 -76.27 -33.61 -15.07
CA LEU A 288 -75.78 -32.23 -14.97
C LEU A 288 -76.34 -31.55 -13.73
N ALA A 289 -77.65 -31.65 -13.47
CA ALA A 289 -78.30 -31.14 -12.26
C ALA A 289 -77.69 -31.78 -10.99
N ARG A 290 -77.47 -33.09 -10.95
CA ARG A 290 -76.79 -33.77 -9.82
C ARG A 290 -75.30 -33.43 -9.70
N LYS A 291 -74.62 -32.97 -10.75
CA LYS A 291 -73.24 -32.42 -10.66
C LYS A 291 -73.26 -30.98 -10.15
N ILE A 292 -74.12 -30.13 -10.70
CA ILE A 292 -74.32 -28.74 -10.26
C ILE A 292 -74.78 -28.71 -8.80
N ALA A 293 -75.75 -29.53 -8.40
CA ALA A 293 -76.22 -29.67 -7.02
C ALA A 293 -75.16 -30.25 -6.08
N ARG A 294 -74.24 -31.12 -6.54
CA ARG A 294 -73.09 -31.58 -5.73
C ARG A 294 -72.03 -30.50 -5.58
N CYS A 295 -71.76 -29.71 -6.62
CA CYS A 295 -70.90 -28.53 -6.55
C CYS A 295 -71.52 -27.43 -5.67
N TRP A 296 -72.83 -27.22 -5.74
CA TRP A 296 -73.59 -26.27 -4.94
C TRP A 296 -73.69 -26.71 -3.48
N LYS A 297 -73.93 -28.00 -3.19
CA LYS A 297 -73.84 -28.56 -1.83
C LYS A 297 -72.41 -28.45 -1.27
N LYS A 298 -71.35 -28.70 -2.05
CA LYS A 298 -69.96 -28.42 -1.62
C LYS A 298 -69.72 -26.92 -1.36
N PHE A 299 -70.23 -26.05 -2.22
CA PHE A 299 -70.11 -24.59 -2.08
C PHE A 299 -70.84 -24.04 -0.84
N THR A 300 -72.02 -24.60 -0.53
CA THR A 300 -72.82 -24.21 0.66
C THR A 300 -72.32 -24.85 1.96
N MET A 301 -71.66 -26.02 1.91
CA MET A 301 -71.02 -26.65 3.08
C MET A 301 -69.67 -26.02 3.45
N LEU A 302 -68.90 -25.50 2.48
CA LEU A 302 -67.60 -24.85 2.70
C LEU A 302 -67.72 -23.33 2.96
N LYS A 303 -68.81 -22.87 3.60
CA LYS A 303 -69.18 -21.45 3.72
C LYS A 303 -68.20 -20.61 4.55
N LYS A 304 -67.13 -20.15 3.91
CA LYS A 304 -66.67 -18.76 4.03
C LYS A 304 -66.62 -18.15 2.62
N THR A 305 -67.43 -17.11 2.38
CA THR A 305 -67.32 -16.28 1.17
C THR A 305 -65.95 -15.60 1.15
N THR A 306 -65.50 -15.05 0.01
CA THR A 306 -64.22 -14.30 0.00
C THR A 306 -64.29 -13.12 0.98
N VAL A 307 -65.45 -12.45 1.09
CA VAL A 307 -65.71 -11.43 2.11
C VAL A 307 -65.61 -12.00 3.54
N ALA A 308 -66.19 -13.17 3.83
CA ALA A 308 -66.11 -13.77 5.17
C ALA A 308 -64.71 -14.30 5.54
N LEU A 309 -63.90 -14.73 4.55
CA LEU A 309 -62.48 -15.05 4.76
C LEU A 309 -61.66 -13.79 5.05
N VAL A 310 -61.94 -12.69 4.33
CA VAL A 310 -61.26 -11.41 4.55
C VAL A 310 -61.68 -10.77 5.87
N LYS A 311 -62.96 -10.83 6.27
CA LYS A 311 -63.41 -10.42 7.61
C LYS A 311 -62.66 -11.21 8.69
N ALA A 312 -62.71 -12.55 8.63
CA ALA A 312 -62.00 -13.41 9.59
C ALA A 312 -60.46 -13.26 9.60
N TYR A 313 -59.85 -12.63 8.58
CA TYR A 313 -58.44 -12.23 8.59
C TYR A 313 -58.24 -10.82 9.16
N ASN A 314 -59.12 -9.88 8.81
CA ASN A 314 -59.15 -8.52 9.36
C ASN A 314 -59.39 -8.53 10.88
N ASP A 315 -60.20 -9.47 11.38
CA ASP A 315 -60.47 -9.71 12.80
C ASP A 315 -59.21 -10.16 13.59
N LEU A 316 -58.15 -10.62 12.91
CA LEU A 316 -56.84 -10.91 13.52
C LEU A 316 -56.04 -9.63 13.83
N ASN A 317 -56.50 -8.47 13.37
CA ASN A 317 -55.85 -7.17 13.50
C ASN A 317 -54.38 -7.14 13.00
N ILE A 318 -54.04 -7.91 11.96
CA ILE A 318 -52.73 -7.83 11.29
C ILE A 318 -52.85 -6.84 10.12
N ASN A 319 -52.42 -5.60 10.34
CA ASN A 319 -52.43 -4.52 9.33
C ASN A 319 -51.22 -3.57 9.50
N GLU A 320 -50.91 -2.73 8.51
CA GLU A 320 -49.72 -1.83 8.57
C GLU A 320 -49.61 -0.98 9.85
N LYS A 321 -50.73 -0.55 10.46
CA LYS A 321 -50.72 0.33 11.64
C LYS A 321 -50.45 -0.43 12.94
N SER A 322 -51.19 -1.53 13.16
CA SER A 322 -51.04 -2.40 14.34
C SER A 322 -49.63 -2.96 14.50
N VAL A 323 -49.03 -3.42 13.40
CA VAL A 323 -47.73 -4.11 13.39
C VAL A 323 -46.56 -3.18 13.73
N LYS A 324 -46.68 -1.87 13.49
CA LYS A 324 -45.69 -0.87 13.92
C LYS A 324 -45.84 -0.46 15.40
N SER A 325 -46.93 -0.85 16.06
CA SER A 325 -47.26 -0.46 17.45
C SER A 325 -47.08 -1.58 18.48
N LEU A 326 -47.08 -2.84 18.05
CA LEU A 326 -46.89 -4.01 18.93
C LEU A 326 -45.40 -4.29 19.15
N PRO A 327 -44.97 -4.79 20.33
CA PRO A 327 -43.62 -5.28 20.53
C PRO A 327 -43.32 -6.57 19.73
N PHE A 328 -42.07 -6.73 19.29
CA PHE A 328 -41.62 -7.85 18.44
C PHE A 328 -42.00 -9.24 18.98
N GLU A 329 -41.80 -9.49 20.28
CA GLU A 329 -42.07 -10.79 20.89
C GLU A 329 -43.56 -11.15 20.88
N GLN A 330 -44.41 -10.17 21.20
CA GLN A 330 -45.87 -10.33 21.19
C GLN A 330 -46.36 -10.58 19.75
N PHE A 331 -45.82 -9.86 18.78
CA PHE A 331 -46.17 -10.05 17.37
C PHE A 331 -45.67 -11.40 16.81
N ALA A 332 -44.48 -11.85 17.23
CA ALA A 332 -43.95 -13.16 16.86
C ALA A 332 -44.80 -14.32 17.41
N LEU A 333 -45.38 -14.18 18.61
CA LEU A 333 -46.34 -15.15 19.17
C LEU A 333 -47.67 -15.16 18.38
N LEU A 334 -48.21 -13.99 18.04
CA LEU A 334 -49.45 -13.88 17.24
C LEU A 334 -49.34 -14.56 15.87
N ILE A 335 -48.21 -14.39 15.17
CA ILE A 335 -47.92 -15.04 13.87
C ILE A 335 -47.67 -16.55 14.00
N GLN A 336 -47.16 -17.02 15.15
CA GLN A 336 -46.92 -18.44 15.39
C GLN A 336 -48.18 -19.23 15.76
N SER A 337 -49.24 -18.55 16.22
CA SER A 337 -50.51 -19.19 16.59
C SER A 337 -51.11 -20.01 15.42
N THR A 338 -51.68 -21.16 15.75
CA THR A 338 -52.30 -22.06 14.78
C THR A 338 -53.43 -21.38 14.02
N ASP A 339 -54.18 -20.52 14.70
CA ASP A 339 -55.41 -19.93 14.19
C ASP A 339 -55.08 -18.84 13.17
N THR A 340 -54.09 -17.98 13.44
CA THR A 340 -53.53 -17.04 12.45
C THR A 340 -52.99 -17.77 11.22
N LEU A 341 -52.26 -18.87 11.41
CA LEU A 341 -51.74 -19.65 10.28
C LEU A 341 -52.85 -20.30 9.44
N HIS A 342 -53.89 -20.86 10.07
CA HIS A 342 -55.00 -21.51 9.37
C HIS A 342 -55.93 -20.52 8.65
N THR A 343 -56.27 -19.41 9.29
CA THR A 343 -57.09 -18.32 8.71
C THR A 343 -56.40 -17.65 7.54
N THR A 344 -55.14 -17.24 7.70
CA THR A 344 -54.31 -16.67 6.64
C THR A 344 -54.18 -17.64 5.46
N LYS A 345 -53.94 -18.93 5.73
CA LYS A 345 -53.90 -19.96 4.68
C LYS A 345 -55.20 -20.05 3.89
N ALA A 346 -56.35 -20.11 4.57
CA ALA A 346 -57.65 -20.23 3.92
C ALA A 346 -57.98 -19.01 3.02
N LEU A 347 -57.51 -17.82 3.39
CA LEU A 347 -57.60 -16.63 2.55
C LEU A 347 -56.66 -16.72 1.33
N LEU A 348 -55.38 -17.03 1.54
CA LEU A 348 -54.38 -17.11 0.46
C LEU A 348 -54.72 -18.21 -0.57
N ASP A 349 -55.13 -19.40 -0.12
CA ASP A 349 -55.57 -20.50 -1.01
C ASP A 349 -56.78 -20.05 -1.87
N ARG A 350 -57.68 -19.22 -1.32
CA ARG A 350 -58.82 -18.65 -2.06
C ARG A 350 -58.38 -17.58 -3.07
N LEU A 351 -57.40 -16.75 -2.73
CA LEU A 351 -56.83 -15.74 -3.63
C LEU A 351 -56.06 -16.42 -4.79
N GLU A 352 -55.29 -17.47 -4.52
CA GLU A 352 -54.60 -18.27 -5.54
C GLU A 352 -55.58 -18.85 -6.57
N VAL A 353 -56.72 -19.40 -6.12
CA VAL A 353 -57.78 -19.89 -7.01
C VAL A 353 -58.40 -18.76 -7.83
N ARG A 354 -58.70 -17.59 -7.23
CA ARG A 354 -59.24 -16.43 -7.97
C ARG A 354 -58.25 -15.88 -9.00
N TYR A 355 -56.96 -15.84 -8.67
CA TYR A 355 -55.92 -15.36 -9.57
C TYR A 355 -55.77 -16.28 -10.78
N ARG A 356 -55.69 -17.61 -10.56
CA ARG A 356 -55.70 -18.61 -11.64
C ARG A 356 -56.90 -18.47 -12.58
N LEU A 357 -58.10 -18.24 -12.03
CA LEU A 357 -59.31 -18.05 -12.83
C LEU A 357 -59.29 -16.72 -13.62
N SER A 358 -58.64 -15.68 -13.10
CA SER A 358 -58.53 -14.37 -13.78
C SER A 358 -57.52 -14.35 -14.94
N GLN A 359 -56.65 -15.36 -15.00
CA GLN A 359 -55.54 -15.56 -15.96
C GLN A 359 -55.92 -16.49 -17.13
N CYS A 360 -57.15 -16.98 -17.23
CA CYS A 360 -57.61 -17.89 -18.30
C CYS A 360 -57.82 -17.17 -19.66
N THR A 361 -56.72 -16.75 -20.29
CA THR A 361 -56.63 -16.34 -21.70
C THR A 361 -55.72 -17.31 -22.47
N PRO A 362 -55.81 -17.43 -23.82
CA PRO A 362 -55.25 -18.57 -24.56
C PRO A 362 -53.72 -18.70 -24.62
N ASN A 363 -52.97 -17.71 -24.13
CA ASN A 363 -51.50 -17.68 -24.20
C ASN A 363 -50.86 -18.06 -22.84
N PRO A 364 -50.21 -19.23 -22.71
CA PRO A 364 -49.65 -19.70 -21.44
C PRO A 364 -48.29 -19.06 -21.07
N SER A 365 -47.84 -18.03 -21.79
CA SER A 365 -46.53 -17.40 -21.62
C SER A 365 -46.46 -16.26 -20.58
N ALA A 366 -47.59 -15.89 -19.96
CA ALA A 366 -47.67 -14.81 -18.96
C ALA A 366 -47.63 -15.31 -17.50
N TRP A 367 -47.07 -16.50 -17.26
CA TRP A 367 -46.91 -17.07 -15.93
C TRP A 367 -45.46 -16.92 -15.47
N ASP A 368 -45.22 -16.06 -14.49
CA ASP A 368 -43.93 -16.01 -13.80
C ASP A 368 -43.68 -17.38 -13.11
N ASP A 369 -42.66 -18.10 -13.59
CA ASP A 369 -42.21 -19.38 -13.03
C ASP A 369 -41.45 -19.16 -11.72
N ILE A 370 -42.22 -19.15 -10.64
CA ILE A 370 -41.76 -18.93 -9.27
C ILE A 370 -41.47 -20.26 -8.54
N ASP A 371 -41.70 -21.42 -9.19
CA ASP A 371 -41.51 -22.75 -8.57
C ASP A 371 -40.06 -22.96 -8.12
N HIS A 372 -39.09 -22.36 -8.81
CA HIS A 372 -37.68 -22.40 -8.45
C HIS A 372 -37.36 -21.60 -7.16
N LEU A 373 -38.10 -20.53 -6.88
CA LEU A 373 -38.01 -19.76 -5.63
C LEU A 373 -38.73 -20.49 -4.49
N LEU A 374 -39.94 -21.00 -4.73
CA LEU A 374 -40.72 -21.73 -3.71
C LEU A 374 -39.99 -22.96 -3.17
N LYS A 375 -39.26 -23.68 -4.05
CA LYS A 375 -38.40 -24.81 -3.66
C LYS A 375 -37.24 -24.43 -2.72
N ARG A 376 -36.78 -23.18 -2.74
CA ARG A 376 -35.70 -22.68 -1.84
C ARG A 376 -36.21 -22.26 -0.46
N VAL A 377 -37.51 -21.94 -0.33
CA VAL A 377 -38.11 -21.49 0.94
C VAL A 377 -38.92 -22.60 1.63
N ALA A 378 -39.25 -23.68 0.90
CA ALA A 378 -39.95 -24.83 1.45
C ALA A 378 -39.18 -25.50 2.60
N SER A 379 -39.80 -25.58 3.78
CA SER A 379 -39.19 -26.22 4.95
C SER A 379 -38.89 -27.72 4.68
N PRO A 380 -37.72 -28.24 5.09
CA PRO A 380 -37.46 -29.67 5.03
C PRO A 380 -38.49 -30.43 5.86
N LYS A 381 -39.05 -31.52 5.32
CA LYS A 381 -39.78 -32.48 6.15
C LYS A 381 -38.80 -33.08 7.15
N LYS A 382 -39.01 -32.86 8.45
CA LYS A 382 -38.28 -33.61 9.50
C LYS A 382 -38.40 -35.10 9.17
N LYS A 383 -37.26 -35.73 8.92
CA LYS A 383 -37.18 -37.18 8.75
C LYS A 383 -37.39 -37.77 10.14
N GLU A 384 -38.59 -38.26 10.42
CA GLU A 384 -38.84 -38.96 11.68
C GLU A 384 -37.83 -40.10 11.81
N VAL A 385 -37.05 -40.06 12.89
CA VAL A 385 -36.05 -41.08 13.17
C VAL A 385 -36.81 -42.37 13.54
N PRO A 386 -36.57 -43.51 12.85
CA PRO A 386 -37.23 -44.74 13.20
C PRO A 386 -36.78 -45.18 14.59
N ARG A 387 -37.68 -45.11 15.57
CA ARG A 387 -37.47 -45.73 16.89
C ARG A 387 -37.27 -47.23 16.68
N LYS A 388 -36.08 -47.73 17.03
CA LYS A 388 -35.82 -49.18 17.08
C LYS A 388 -36.59 -49.77 18.26
N THR A 389 -37.63 -50.54 17.98
CA THR A 389 -38.18 -51.54 18.90
C THR A 389 -37.73 -52.93 18.47
N VAL A 390 -37.54 -53.80 19.46
CA VAL A 390 -36.89 -55.11 19.35
C VAL A 390 -37.90 -56.19 18.93
N PHE A 391 -37.48 -57.09 18.03
CA PHE A 391 -38.03 -58.42 17.68
C PHE A 391 -39.53 -58.73 17.89
N ASN A 392 -40.25 -59.11 16.81
CA ASN A 392 -40.36 -60.54 16.46
C ASN A 392 -41.03 -60.85 15.10
N ARG A 393 -40.39 -61.80 14.40
CA ARG A 393 -40.88 -62.89 13.53
C ARG A 393 -42.07 -62.72 12.53
N GLU A 394 -41.69 -62.81 11.25
CA GLU A 394 -42.33 -63.52 10.11
C GLU A 394 -43.86 -63.51 9.90
N GLU A 395 -44.32 -62.95 8.76
CA GLU A 395 -44.76 -63.78 7.61
C GLU A 395 -44.92 -62.98 6.30
N LYS A 396 -44.86 -63.68 5.14
CA LYS A 396 -44.90 -63.10 3.78
C LYS A 396 -46.31 -63.08 3.19
N LYS A 397 -46.67 -62.00 2.49
CA LYS A 397 -47.55 -62.02 1.29
C LYS A 397 -47.14 -60.92 0.31
N THR A 398 -47.42 -61.12 -0.98
CA THR A 398 -46.68 -60.51 -2.11
C THR A 398 -47.50 -59.56 -3.01
N LEU A 399 -46.78 -58.74 -3.80
CA LEU A 399 -47.22 -57.79 -4.86
C LEU A 399 -47.93 -56.47 -4.42
N PRO A 400 -47.85 -55.39 -5.24
CA PRO A 400 -46.79 -55.00 -6.18
C PRO A 400 -46.26 -53.57 -5.97
N SER A 401 -44.96 -53.35 -6.24
CA SER A 401 -44.34 -52.02 -6.19
C SER A 401 -44.78 -51.12 -7.35
N ARG A 402 -45.52 -50.03 -7.05
CA ARG A 402 -45.65 -48.88 -7.97
C ARG A 402 -45.96 -47.54 -7.31
N HIS A 403 -45.23 -47.18 -6.26
CA HIS A 403 -45.24 -45.80 -5.76
C HIS A 403 -44.35 -44.89 -6.62
N VAL A 404 -44.92 -44.35 -7.69
CA VAL A 404 -44.43 -43.09 -8.26
C VAL A 404 -44.67 -42.01 -7.21
N GLY A 405 -43.59 -41.50 -6.62
CA GLY A 405 -43.66 -40.37 -5.68
C GLY A 405 -44.19 -39.12 -6.36
N ARG A 406 -45.52 -38.91 -6.33
CA ARG A 406 -46.12 -37.63 -6.68
C ARG A 406 -45.68 -36.60 -5.64
N ASN A 407 -44.75 -35.73 -6.01
CA ASN A 407 -44.53 -34.48 -5.30
C ASN A 407 -45.87 -33.73 -5.22
N LEU A 408 -46.32 -33.41 -4.01
CA LEU A 408 -47.46 -32.51 -3.84
C LEU A 408 -47.08 -31.14 -4.42
N PRO A 409 -47.99 -30.46 -5.14
CA PRO A 409 -47.75 -29.08 -5.55
C PRO A 409 -47.64 -28.18 -4.32
N LEU A 410 -46.67 -27.27 -4.33
CA LEU A 410 -46.55 -26.22 -3.31
C LEU A 410 -47.59 -25.11 -3.59
N SER A 411 -48.09 -24.44 -2.55
CA SER A 411 -48.93 -23.24 -2.74
C SER A 411 -48.08 -22.08 -3.28
N ARG A 412 -48.66 -21.23 -4.14
CA ARG A 412 -47.97 -20.06 -4.72
C ARG A 412 -47.66 -19.02 -3.65
N TYR A 413 -48.57 -18.85 -2.70
CA TYR A 413 -48.38 -17.99 -1.53
C TYR A 413 -48.04 -18.88 -0.31
N GLN A 414 -46.83 -18.72 0.24
CA GLN A 414 -46.41 -19.45 1.43
C GLN A 414 -46.77 -18.65 2.69
N VAL A 415 -47.68 -19.18 3.50
CA VAL A 415 -48.27 -18.50 4.68
C VAL A 415 -47.22 -17.86 5.59
N ARG A 416 -46.17 -18.61 5.96
CA ARG A 416 -45.10 -18.10 6.85
C ARG A 416 -44.33 -16.95 6.21
N VAL A 417 -44.10 -16.99 4.90
CA VAL A 417 -43.35 -15.97 4.16
C VAL A 417 -44.19 -14.69 4.00
N VAL A 418 -45.50 -14.81 3.76
CA VAL A 418 -46.45 -13.69 3.77
C VAL A 418 -46.45 -12.99 5.14
N LEU A 419 -46.52 -13.76 6.23
CA LEU A 419 -46.51 -13.18 7.59
C LEU A 419 -45.14 -12.57 7.96
N CYS A 420 -44.03 -13.12 7.46
CA CYS A 420 -42.71 -12.49 7.59
C CYS A 420 -42.63 -11.09 6.96
N ALA A 421 -43.42 -10.79 5.92
CA ALA A 421 -43.44 -9.45 5.33
C ALA A 421 -43.93 -8.39 6.33
N TYR A 422 -44.94 -8.73 7.14
CA TYR A 422 -45.39 -7.87 8.24
C TYR A 422 -44.33 -7.76 9.35
N MET A 423 -43.61 -8.84 9.69
CA MET A 423 -42.51 -8.77 10.68
C MET A 423 -41.40 -7.82 10.23
N ILE A 424 -41.02 -7.87 8.96
CA ILE A 424 -40.01 -6.98 8.35
C ILE A 424 -40.49 -5.52 8.33
N LEU A 425 -41.80 -5.29 8.17
CA LEU A 425 -42.42 -3.96 8.18
C LEU A 425 -42.48 -3.32 9.59
N GLY A 426 -42.76 -4.11 10.62
CA GLY A 426 -42.87 -3.62 12.01
C GLY A 426 -41.53 -3.51 12.72
N HIS A 427 -40.64 -4.48 12.53
CA HIS A 427 -39.38 -4.59 13.26
C HIS A 427 -38.21 -4.97 12.34
N PRO A 428 -37.81 -4.09 11.40
CA PRO A 428 -36.68 -4.36 10.51
C PRO A 428 -35.40 -4.68 11.31
N ASP A 429 -35.12 -3.94 12.38
CA ASP A 429 -33.89 -4.05 13.18
C ASP A 429 -33.80 -5.36 13.99
N ALA A 430 -34.94 -5.99 14.32
CA ALA A 430 -35.00 -7.27 15.02
C ALA A 430 -34.92 -8.49 14.08
N VAL A 431 -35.35 -8.32 12.81
CA VAL A 431 -35.37 -9.39 11.80
C VAL A 431 -34.11 -9.40 10.94
N ILE A 432 -33.45 -8.25 10.77
CA ILE A 432 -32.34 -8.05 9.85
C ILE A 432 -31.09 -7.63 10.63
N SER A 433 -30.08 -8.49 10.68
CA SER A 433 -28.84 -8.30 11.46
C SER A 433 -27.82 -7.32 10.84
N GLY A 434 -28.25 -6.35 10.03
CA GLY A 434 -27.36 -5.37 9.40
C GLY A 434 -28.01 -4.59 8.26
N GLN A 435 -27.50 -3.38 8.00
CA GLN A 435 -28.05 -2.45 7.02
C GLN A 435 -27.26 -2.50 5.71
N GLY A 436 -27.94 -2.70 4.57
CA GLY A 436 -27.32 -2.83 3.25
C GLY A 436 -28.36 -2.79 2.12
N GLU A 437 -27.90 -2.71 0.87
CA GLU A 437 -28.78 -2.52 -0.30
C GLU A 437 -29.83 -3.65 -0.47
N ARG A 438 -29.47 -4.90 -0.19
CA ARG A 438 -30.37 -6.05 -0.32
C ARG A 438 -31.41 -6.07 0.79
N GLU A 439 -31.00 -5.68 1.98
CA GLU A 439 -31.82 -5.52 3.17
C GLU A 439 -32.81 -4.36 3.00
N ALA A 440 -32.35 -3.21 2.48
CA ALA A 440 -33.20 -2.09 2.10
C ALA A 440 -34.18 -2.44 0.97
N ALA A 441 -33.76 -3.20 -0.04
CA ALA A 441 -34.64 -3.71 -1.09
C ALA A 441 -35.68 -4.71 -0.57
N LEU A 442 -35.30 -5.55 0.40
CA LEU A 442 -36.23 -6.44 1.11
C LEU A 442 -37.28 -5.65 1.89
N VAL A 443 -36.88 -4.64 2.67
CA VAL A 443 -37.82 -3.77 3.40
C VAL A 443 -38.72 -3.02 2.43
N LYS A 444 -38.18 -2.40 1.36
CA LYS A 444 -38.98 -1.67 0.35
C LYS A 444 -39.98 -2.57 -0.37
N SER A 445 -39.59 -3.81 -0.71
CA SER A 445 -40.50 -4.78 -1.35
C SER A 445 -41.52 -5.38 -0.36
N ALA A 446 -41.17 -5.55 0.92
CA ALA A 446 -42.11 -5.94 1.97
C ALA A 446 -43.17 -4.86 2.22
N VAL A 447 -42.76 -3.59 2.34
CA VAL A 447 -43.65 -2.42 2.44
C VAL A 447 -44.62 -2.38 1.26
N LYS A 448 -44.11 -2.51 0.02
CA LYS A 448 -44.96 -2.51 -1.19
C LYS A 448 -45.95 -3.68 -1.19
N PHE A 449 -45.49 -4.89 -0.85
CA PHE A 449 -46.35 -6.08 -0.78
C PHE A 449 -47.46 -5.95 0.28
N VAL A 450 -47.13 -5.50 1.49
CA VAL A 450 -48.14 -5.30 2.56
C VAL A 450 -49.15 -4.22 2.16
N LYS A 451 -48.71 -3.09 1.59
CA LYS A 451 -49.61 -2.05 1.09
C LYS A 451 -50.60 -2.57 0.05
N GLU A 452 -50.13 -3.30 -0.97
CA GLU A 452 -51.01 -3.85 -2.02
C GLU A 452 -51.93 -4.97 -1.50
N PHE A 453 -51.53 -5.72 -0.46
CA PHE A 453 -52.37 -6.73 0.19
C PHE A 453 -53.43 -6.12 1.12
N ASP A 454 -53.08 -5.14 1.96
CA ASP A 454 -54.03 -4.37 2.77
C ASP A 454 -55.04 -3.61 1.88
N LEU A 455 -54.62 -3.10 0.72
CA LEU A 455 -55.51 -2.52 -0.30
C LEU A 455 -56.44 -3.55 -0.95
N LEU A 456 -55.95 -4.76 -1.25
CA LEU A 456 -56.77 -5.86 -1.77
C LEU A 456 -57.84 -6.28 -0.74
N ILE A 457 -57.49 -6.35 0.54
CA ILE A 457 -58.40 -6.60 1.67
C ILE A 457 -59.49 -5.52 1.72
N LYS A 458 -59.11 -4.23 1.69
CA LYS A 458 -60.06 -3.09 1.68
C LYS A 458 -61.01 -3.15 0.48
N ILE A 459 -60.51 -3.45 -0.72
CA ILE A 459 -61.33 -3.55 -1.93
C ILE A 459 -62.32 -4.72 -1.88
N ILE A 460 -61.98 -5.83 -1.21
CA ILE A 460 -62.90 -6.96 -1.01
C ILE A 460 -63.99 -6.62 0.03
N LEU A 461 -63.69 -5.80 1.04
CA LEU A 461 -64.65 -5.43 2.09
C LEU A 461 -65.57 -4.27 1.67
N ASN A 462 -65.02 -3.23 1.04
CA ASN A 462 -65.68 -1.94 0.84
C ASN A 462 -66.02 -1.64 -0.63
N GLY A 463 -65.60 -2.49 -1.58
CA GLY A 463 -65.76 -2.24 -3.02
C GLY A 463 -64.58 -1.46 -3.64
N PRO A 464 -64.67 -1.04 -4.92
CA PRO A 464 -63.59 -0.30 -5.58
C PRO A 464 -63.31 1.04 -4.88
N VAL A 465 -62.11 1.19 -4.34
CA VAL A 465 -61.67 2.40 -3.62
C VAL A 465 -60.92 3.34 -4.56
N GLU A 466 -61.16 4.64 -4.43
CA GLU A 466 -60.38 5.69 -5.08
C GLU A 466 -59.09 5.91 -4.29
N VAL A 467 -57.94 5.82 -4.96
CA VAL A 467 -56.61 5.93 -4.36
C VAL A 467 -55.84 7.00 -5.11
N SER A 468 -55.32 7.99 -4.38
CA SER A 468 -54.36 8.96 -4.91
C SER A 468 -52.99 8.30 -5.07
N ASP A 469 -52.40 8.37 -6.26
CA ASP A 469 -50.99 8.01 -6.47
C ASP A 469 -50.11 9.21 -6.07
N GLU A 470 -49.21 9.01 -5.10
CA GLU A 470 -48.33 10.08 -4.58
C GLU A 470 -47.16 10.45 -5.53
N GLU A 471 -47.05 9.79 -6.69
CA GLU A 471 -45.96 9.98 -7.66
C GLU A 471 -46.41 10.57 -9.02
N SER A 472 -47.69 10.96 -9.19
CA SER A 472 -48.14 11.64 -10.42
C SER A 472 -49.29 12.62 -10.19
N ASP A 473 -49.03 13.91 -10.39
CA ASP A 473 -50.09 14.92 -10.49
C ASP A 473 -51.03 14.61 -11.67
N HIS A 474 -52.34 14.59 -11.39
CA HIS A 474 -53.47 14.53 -12.34
C HIS A 474 -53.71 13.26 -13.19
N VAL A 475 -53.93 12.07 -12.57
CA VAL A 475 -55.02 11.16 -13.02
C VAL A 475 -55.62 10.37 -11.84
N MET A 476 -56.92 10.48 -11.58
CA MET A 476 -57.64 9.57 -10.67
C MET A 476 -57.97 8.24 -11.38
N MET A 477 -57.35 7.13 -10.95
CA MET A 477 -57.59 5.80 -11.52
C MET A 477 -58.38 4.88 -10.57
N ARG A 478 -59.60 4.49 -10.99
CA ARG A 478 -60.46 3.57 -10.23
C ARG A 478 -59.92 2.13 -10.30
N ARG A 479 -59.14 1.71 -9.29
CA ARG A 479 -58.55 0.35 -9.25
C ARG A 479 -59.64 -0.73 -9.10
N THR A 480 -59.77 -1.60 -10.11
CA THR A 480 -60.70 -2.74 -10.07
C THR A 480 -60.11 -3.94 -9.31
N PHE A 481 -60.96 -4.82 -8.76
CA PHE A 481 -60.50 -6.04 -8.09
C PHE A 481 -59.54 -6.90 -8.94
N ARG A 482 -59.74 -6.96 -10.27
CA ARG A 482 -58.86 -7.71 -11.18
C ARG A 482 -57.48 -7.05 -11.31
N ALA A 483 -57.42 -5.73 -11.43
CA ALA A 483 -56.17 -4.98 -11.48
C ALA A 483 -55.42 -5.09 -10.15
N GLN A 484 -56.11 -4.93 -9.02
CA GLN A 484 -55.51 -5.06 -7.69
C GLN A 484 -54.98 -6.47 -7.41
N LEU A 485 -55.68 -7.52 -7.86
CA LEU A 485 -55.22 -8.90 -7.70
C LEU A 485 -53.94 -9.19 -8.51
N ALA A 486 -53.77 -8.54 -9.67
CA ALA A 486 -52.53 -8.61 -10.45
C ALA A 486 -51.39 -7.78 -9.81
N ALA A 487 -51.69 -6.60 -9.28
CA ALA A 487 -50.72 -5.78 -8.52
C ALA A 487 -50.21 -6.51 -7.27
N PHE A 488 -51.10 -7.18 -6.53
CA PHE A 488 -50.77 -8.04 -5.40
C PHE A 488 -49.84 -9.19 -5.78
N ASP A 489 -50.13 -9.93 -6.86
CA ASP A 489 -49.26 -11.04 -7.30
C ASP A 489 -47.89 -10.51 -7.76
N SER A 490 -47.84 -9.40 -8.49
CA SER A 490 -46.57 -8.74 -8.90
C SER A 490 -45.74 -8.29 -7.70
N ALA A 491 -46.37 -7.68 -6.68
CA ALA A 491 -45.70 -7.30 -5.44
C ALA A 491 -45.20 -8.52 -4.65
N TRP A 492 -45.96 -9.63 -4.66
CA TRP A 492 -45.53 -10.90 -4.09
C TRP A 492 -44.30 -11.48 -4.82
N CYS A 493 -44.28 -11.48 -6.17
CA CYS A 493 -43.12 -11.90 -6.95
C CYS A 493 -41.87 -11.11 -6.57
N SER A 494 -42.00 -9.79 -6.46
CA SER A 494 -40.91 -8.87 -6.10
C SER A 494 -40.40 -9.14 -4.67
N PHE A 495 -41.31 -9.22 -3.69
CA PHE A 495 -40.95 -9.52 -2.30
C PHE A 495 -40.31 -10.91 -2.14
N LEU A 496 -40.87 -11.95 -2.75
CA LEU A 496 -40.35 -13.32 -2.64
C LEU A 496 -38.95 -13.46 -3.25
N ASN A 497 -38.66 -12.74 -4.35
CA ASN A 497 -37.32 -12.70 -4.91
C ASN A 497 -36.32 -12.06 -3.93
N SER A 498 -36.63 -10.86 -3.40
CA SER A 498 -35.82 -10.18 -2.37
C SER A 498 -35.61 -11.06 -1.14
N PHE A 499 -36.66 -11.75 -0.67
CA PHE A 499 -36.63 -12.63 0.49
C PHE A 499 -35.73 -13.84 0.28
N VAL A 500 -35.78 -14.47 -0.91
CA VAL A 500 -34.88 -15.59 -1.27
C VAL A 500 -33.42 -15.13 -1.39
N VAL A 501 -33.18 -13.94 -1.94
CA VAL A 501 -31.81 -13.37 -2.04
C VAL A 501 -31.24 -13.07 -0.66
N TRP A 502 -32.02 -12.48 0.25
CA TRP A 502 -31.64 -12.27 1.64
C TRP A 502 -31.39 -13.61 2.37
N LYS A 503 -32.31 -14.57 2.28
CA LYS A 503 -32.12 -15.90 2.90
C LYS A 503 -30.92 -16.67 2.36
N ALA A 504 -30.53 -16.47 1.10
CA ALA A 504 -29.31 -17.05 0.55
C ALA A 504 -28.02 -16.40 1.09
N LYS A 505 -28.06 -15.14 1.57
CA LYS A 505 -26.94 -14.48 2.27
C LYS A 505 -26.86 -14.98 3.71
N ASP A 506 -27.99 -15.00 4.41
CA ASP A 506 -28.16 -15.52 5.78
C ASP A 506 -27.63 -16.96 5.92
N ALA A 507 -28.06 -17.86 5.02
CA ALA A 507 -27.58 -19.25 5.00
C ALA A 507 -26.07 -19.39 4.76
N ARG A 508 -25.45 -18.48 3.98
CA ARG A 508 -23.99 -18.48 3.76
C ARG A 508 -23.22 -17.99 4.98
N SER A 509 -23.72 -16.97 5.68
CA SER A 509 -23.09 -16.50 6.92
C SER A 509 -23.07 -17.62 7.97
N LEU A 510 -24.20 -18.32 8.14
CA LEU A 510 -24.29 -19.46 9.05
C LEU A 510 -23.42 -20.64 8.61
N GLU A 511 -23.29 -20.89 7.30
CA GLU A 511 -22.33 -21.87 6.76
C GLU A 511 -20.89 -21.49 7.13
N GLU A 512 -20.47 -20.24 6.91
CA GLU A 512 -19.11 -19.78 7.21
C GLU A 512 -18.76 -19.93 8.70
N ASP A 513 -19.71 -19.71 9.61
CA ASP A 513 -19.50 -19.92 11.04
C ASP A 513 -19.47 -21.40 11.45
N LEU A 514 -20.28 -22.26 10.82
CA LEU A 514 -20.19 -23.72 10.99
C LEU A 514 -18.86 -24.27 10.45
N VAL A 515 -18.38 -23.76 9.31
CA VAL A 515 -17.07 -24.06 8.74
C VAL A 515 -15.95 -23.60 9.68
N ARG A 516 -16.06 -22.38 10.23
CA ARG A 516 -15.11 -21.84 11.22
C ARG A 516 -15.04 -22.69 12.49
N ALA A 517 -16.20 -23.16 12.97
CA ALA A 517 -16.27 -24.10 14.10
C ALA A 517 -15.59 -25.44 13.77
N ALA A 518 -15.87 -26.02 12.60
CA ALA A 518 -15.22 -27.25 12.16
C ALA A 518 -13.69 -27.11 12.06
N CYS A 519 -13.20 -25.99 11.51
CA CYS A 519 -11.79 -25.65 11.44
C CYS A 519 -11.12 -25.48 12.82
N ARG A 520 -11.82 -24.93 13.81
CA ARG A 520 -11.32 -24.82 15.20
C ARG A 520 -11.19 -26.20 15.86
N LEU A 521 -12.20 -27.05 15.71
CA LEU A 521 -12.17 -28.43 16.19
C LEU A 521 -11.02 -29.22 15.53
N GLU A 522 -10.81 -29.04 14.23
CA GLU A 522 -9.72 -29.65 13.47
C GLU A 522 -8.33 -29.22 13.99
N LEU A 523 -8.09 -27.91 14.20
CA LEU A 523 -6.83 -27.42 14.75
C LEU A 523 -6.56 -27.95 16.17
N SER A 524 -7.59 -27.95 17.02
CA SER A 524 -7.51 -28.51 18.38
C SER A 524 -7.18 -30.01 18.36
N MET A 525 -7.78 -30.77 17.45
CA MET A 525 -7.49 -32.19 17.24
C MET A 525 -6.04 -32.40 16.74
N ILE A 526 -5.56 -31.61 15.78
CA ILE A 526 -4.18 -31.77 15.25
C ILE A 526 -3.13 -31.48 16.33
N GLN A 527 -3.34 -30.43 17.13
CA GLN A 527 -2.47 -30.09 18.26
C GLN A 527 -2.47 -31.19 19.34
N THR A 528 -3.66 -31.58 19.81
CA THR A 528 -3.82 -32.50 20.94
C THR A 528 -3.44 -33.93 20.56
N CYS A 529 -3.83 -34.40 19.37
CA CYS A 529 -3.57 -35.77 18.91
C CYS A 529 -2.23 -35.93 18.16
N LYS A 530 -1.41 -34.87 18.08
CA LYS A 530 -0.10 -34.85 17.39
C LYS A 530 -0.15 -35.46 15.98
N MET A 531 -1.19 -35.14 15.22
CA MET A 531 -1.45 -35.75 13.90
C MET A 531 -0.33 -35.45 12.90
N THR A 532 0.00 -36.41 12.03
CA THR A 532 0.94 -36.22 10.92
C THR A 532 0.23 -35.66 9.67
N PRO A 533 0.97 -35.09 8.68
CA PRO A 533 0.37 -34.57 7.45
C PRO A 533 -0.43 -35.60 6.63
N ASN A 534 -0.11 -36.88 6.77
CA ASN A 534 -0.76 -37.99 6.05
C ASN A 534 -2.03 -38.51 6.75
N GLY A 535 -2.36 -37.99 7.95
CA GLY A 535 -3.51 -38.43 8.73
C GLY A 535 -3.23 -39.62 9.67
N ASP A 536 -2.03 -40.19 9.64
CA ASP A 536 -1.64 -41.24 10.58
C ASP A 536 -1.32 -40.64 11.95
N SER A 537 -2.05 -41.11 12.96
CA SER A 537 -1.67 -40.97 14.36
C SER A 537 -0.74 -42.12 14.75
N GLY A 538 0.36 -41.82 15.44
CA GLY A 538 1.10 -42.84 16.20
C GLY A 538 0.24 -43.48 17.31
N PRO A 539 0.79 -44.37 18.15
CA PRO A 539 0.05 -45.00 19.25
C PRO A 539 -0.46 -43.95 20.25
N LEU A 540 -1.73 -43.54 20.09
CA LEU A 540 -2.40 -42.55 20.93
C LEU A 540 -2.79 -43.14 22.29
N SER A 541 -2.70 -42.31 23.34
CA SER A 541 -3.32 -42.59 24.64
C SER A 541 -4.85 -42.77 24.49
N HIS A 542 -5.45 -43.48 25.43
CA HIS A 542 -6.90 -43.72 25.48
C HIS A 542 -7.71 -42.41 25.38
N ASP A 543 -7.28 -41.37 26.11
CA ASP A 543 -8.00 -40.10 26.17
C ASP A 543 -7.87 -39.29 24.87
N MET A 544 -6.70 -39.39 24.21
CA MET A 544 -6.49 -38.79 22.88
C MET A 544 -7.40 -39.46 21.83
N LYS A 545 -7.65 -40.78 21.94
CA LYS A 545 -8.62 -41.49 21.08
C LYS A 545 -10.06 -41.09 21.40
N ALA A 546 -10.40 -40.86 22.67
CA ALA A 546 -11.71 -40.36 23.06
C ALA A 546 -11.98 -38.95 22.49
N ILE A 547 -11.00 -38.04 22.59
CA ILE A 547 -11.06 -36.69 22.00
C ILE A 547 -11.19 -36.76 20.47
N GLN A 548 -10.38 -37.59 19.80
CA GLN A 548 -10.47 -37.80 18.36
C GLN A 548 -11.87 -38.29 17.93
N LYS A 549 -12.45 -39.23 18.68
CA LYS A 549 -13.80 -39.74 18.43
C LYS A 549 -14.86 -38.65 18.61
N GLN A 550 -14.84 -37.90 19.72
CA GLN A 550 -15.77 -36.81 19.98
C GLN A 550 -15.72 -35.75 18.88
N VAL A 551 -14.51 -35.28 18.52
CA VAL A 551 -14.33 -34.30 17.43
C VAL A 551 -14.86 -34.84 16.09
N SER A 552 -14.70 -36.14 15.81
CA SER A 552 -15.23 -36.74 14.58
C SER A 552 -16.77 -36.79 14.55
N GLU A 553 -17.42 -36.96 15.70
CA GLU A 553 -18.87 -36.94 15.84
C GLU A 553 -19.41 -35.50 15.74
N ASP A 554 -18.74 -34.52 16.37
CA ASP A 554 -19.10 -33.10 16.25
C ASP A 554 -18.91 -32.57 14.82
N GLN A 555 -17.80 -32.91 14.15
CA GLN A 555 -17.60 -32.59 12.73
C GLN A 555 -18.65 -33.25 11.83
N LYS A 556 -19.14 -34.45 12.17
CA LYS A 556 -20.22 -35.11 11.43
C LYS A 556 -21.55 -34.37 11.60
N LEU A 557 -21.86 -33.88 12.80
CA LEU A 557 -23.03 -33.02 13.05
C LEU A 557 -22.92 -31.69 12.30
N LEU A 558 -21.74 -31.08 12.25
CA LEU A 558 -21.49 -29.86 11.46
C LEU A 558 -21.64 -30.12 9.94
N ARG A 559 -21.11 -31.24 9.42
CA ARG A 559 -21.36 -31.70 8.03
C ARG A 559 -22.85 -31.85 7.73
N GLU A 560 -23.62 -32.45 8.64
CA GLU A 560 -25.06 -32.59 8.48
C GLU A 560 -25.78 -31.23 8.46
N LYS A 561 -25.42 -30.29 9.35
CA LYS A 561 -25.98 -28.93 9.34
C LYS A 561 -25.64 -28.17 8.05
N VAL A 562 -24.39 -28.21 7.60
CA VAL A 562 -23.94 -27.57 6.34
C VAL A 562 -24.63 -28.18 5.12
N LEU A 563 -24.82 -29.51 5.08
CA LEU A 563 -25.58 -30.19 4.03
C LEU A 563 -27.03 -29.69 3.93
N HIS A 564 -27.69 -29.49 5.08
CA HIS A 564 -29.07 -29.00 5.11
C HIS A 564 -29.20 -27.51 4.75
N LEU A 565 -28.18 -26.68 5.03
CA LEU A 565 -28.19 -25.25 4.73
C LEU A 565 -27.80 -24.93 3.27
N SER A 566 -26.73 -25.55 2.79
CA SER A 566 -26.06 -25.17 1.54
C SER A 566 -25.84 -26.32 0.54
N GLY A 567 -26.36 -27.51 0.85
CA GLY A 567 -26.24 -28.69 0.00
C GLY A 567 -24.80 -29.20 -0.14
N GLY A 568 -24.56 -30.06 -1.13
CA GLY A 568 -23.23 -30.64 -1.39
C GLY A 568 -22.15 -29.58 -1.65
N ALA A 569 -22.50 -28.45 -2.27
CA ALA A 569 -21.56 -27.34 -2.51
C ALA A 569 -21.07 -26.66 -1.22
N GLY A 570 -21.86 -26.70 -0.13
CA GLY A 570 -21.41 -26.26 1.19
C GLY A 570 -20.44 -27.24 1.84
N ILE A 571 -20.69 -28.55 1.70
CA ILE A 571 -19.73 -29.58 2.15
C ILE A 571 -18.39 -29.41 1.45
N GLU A 572 -18.39 -29.25 0.12
CA GLU A 572 -17.15 -29.04 -0.65
C GLU A 572 -16.35 -27.82 -0.15
N ARG A 573 -17.02 -26.70 0.18
CA ARG A 573 -16.34 -25.53 0.77
C ARG A 573 -15.77 -25.83 2.16
N MET A 574 -16.52 -26.53 3.02
CA MET A 574 -16.04 -26.92 4.34
C MET A 574 -14.84 -27.87 4.26
N GLU A 575 -14.87 -28.85 3.37
CA GLU A 575 -13.78 -29.81 3.20
C GLU A 575 -12.52 -29.13 2.64
N ASN A 576 -12.66 -28.20 1.71
CA ASN A 576 -11.55 -27.36 1.26
C ASN A 576 -10.96 -26.50 2.40
N ALA A 577 -11.80 -25.87 3.22
CA ALA A 577 -11.35 -25.07 4.37
C ALA A 577 -10.63 -25.92 5.44
N LEU A 578 -11.12 -27.14 5.72
CA LEU A 578 -10.45 -28.11 6.59
C LEU A 578 -9.10 -28.55 6.01
N CYS A 579 -9.03 -28.81 4.70
CA CYS A 579 -7.76 -29.14 4.03
C CYS A 579 -6.75 -27.99 4.08
N ASP A 580 -7.20 -26.75 3.92
CA ASP A 580 -6.32 -25.58 3.94
C ASP A 580 -5.87 -25.20 5.36
N THR A 581 -6.69 -25.43 6.39
CA THR A 581 -6.26 -25.28 7.79
C THR A 581 -5.20 -26.32 8.18
N ARG A 582 -5.35 -27.59 7.76
CA ARG A 582 -4.30 -28.63 7.87
C ARG A 582 -2.98 -28.16 7.23
N LYS A 583 -3.00 -27.75 5.96
CA LYS A 583 -1.80 -27.27 5.24
C LYS A 583 -1.15 -26.08 5.94
N LYS A 584 -1.93 -25.06 6.34
CA LYS A 584 -1.42 -23.87 7.03
C LYS A 584 -0.76 -24.22 8.36
N PHE A 585 -1.33 -25.14 9.13
CA PHE A 585 -0.77 -25.61 10.40
C PHE A 585 0.60 -26.30 10.20
N PHE A 586 0.70 -27.25 9.26
CA PHE A 586 1.97 -27.95 9.01
C PHE A 586 3.04 -27.01 8.42
N ASN A 587 2.68 -26.13 7.48
CA ASN A 587 3.59 -25.11 6.96
C ASN A 587 4.11 -24.15 8.06
N ALA A 588 3.26 -23.76 9.02
CA ALA A 588 3.69 -22.91 10.15
C ALA A 588 4.66 -23.64 11.09
N LYS A 589 4.45 -24.96 11.28
CA LYS A 589 5.33 -25.82 12.08
C LYS A 589 6.70 -26.03 11.42
N GLU A 590 6.76 -26.20 10.09
CA GLU A 590 8.03 -26.30 9.35
C GLU A 590 8.83 -24.98 9.37
N ASN A 591 8.14 -23.84 9.36
CA ASN A 591 8.75 -22.50 9.38
C ASN A 591 9.12 -21.98 10.79
N GLY A 592 9.08 -22.83 11.83
CA GLY A 592 9.52 -22.47 13.19
C GLY A 592 8.72 -21.37 13.89
N SER A 593 7.47 -21.14 13.48
CA SER A 593 6.62 -20.10 14.07
C SER A 593 5.94 -20.60 15.36
N PRO A 594 5.86 -19.80 16.44
CA PRO A 594 5.09 -20.20 17.63
C PRO A 594 3.60 -20.26 17.31
N ILE A 595 3.00 -21.45 17.43
CA ILE A 595 1.57 -21.68 17.16
C ILE A 595 0.76 -21.59 18.46
N THR A 596 0.48 -20.38 18.91
CA THR A 596 -0.44 -20.12 20.04
C THR A 596 -1.90 -20.36 19.60
N PRO A 597 -2.74 -21.07 20.39
CA PRO A 597 -4.09 -21.49 19.96
C PRO A 597 -5.13 -20.36 19.84
N LEU A 598 -4.76 -19.10 20.11
CA LEU A 598 -5.66 -17.94 20.16
C LEU A 598 -5.38 -16.88 19.07
N SER A 599 -4.31 -16.99 18.29
CA SER A 599 -4.07 -16.06 17.17
C SER A 599 -4.95 -16.42 15.98
N THR A 600 -6.04 -15.67 15.81
CA THR A 600 -6.99 -15.80 14.70
C THR A 600 -6.30 -15.71 13.34
N LEU A 601 -6.12 -16.86 12.68
CA LEU A 601 -5.87 -16.93 11.24
C LEU A 601 -7.10 -16.40 10.50
N ILE A 602 -7.10 -15.10 10.21
CA ILE A 602 -8.12 -14.44 9.39
C ILE A 602 -8.12 -15.12 8.02
N LEU A 603 -9.21 -15.83 7.71
CA LEU A 603 -9.44 -16.45 6.41
C LEU A 603 -9.82 -15.34 5.42
N SER A 604 -8.85 -14.88 4.63
CA SER A 604 -9.09 -13.97 3.51
C SER A 604 -10.06 -14.62 2.51
N PRO A 605 -11.20 -13.99 2.17
CA PRO A 605 -12.13 -14.54 1.18
C PRO A 605 -11.52 -14.48 -0.23
N SER A 606 -11.71 -15.55 -1.00
CA SER A 606 -11.29 -15.62 -2.41
C SER A 606 -12.38 -15.04 -3.32
N PRO A 607 -12.04 -14.36 -4.44
CA PRO A 607 -13.01 -13.54 -5.18
C PRO A 607 -13.97 -14.39 -6.02
N ALA A 608 -15.26 -14.07 -5.93
CA ALA A 608 -16.31 -14.56 -6.83
C ALA A 608 -16.86 -13.40 -7.69
N SER A 609 -17.13 -13.72 -8.95
CA SER A 609 -17.39 -12.77 -10.04
C SER A 609 -18.72 -12.00 -9.98
N SER A 610 -18.62 -10.67 -10.13
CA SER A 610 -19.50 -9.76 -10.90
C SER A 610 -21.04 -9.85 -10.77
N SER A 611 -21.65 -8.75 -10.34
CA SER A 611 -22.71 -8.07 -11.11
C SER A 611 -22.89 -6.63 -10.61
N SER A 612 -22.96 -5.66 -11.53
CA SER A 612 -23.09 -4.24 -11.26
C SER A 612 -24.55 -3.79 -11.32
N PHE A 613 -25.01 -3.07 -10.29
CA PHE A 613 -26.03 -2.03 -10.34
C PHE A 613 -25.64 -1.02 -9.25
N GLY A 614 -25.86 0.28 -9.45
CA GLY A 614 -25.40 1.30 -8.49
C GLY A 614 -26.40 2.42 -8.31
N SER A 615 -26.17 3.29 -7.31
CA SER A 615 -26.51 4.71 -7.38
C SER A 615 -25.95 5.49 -6.17
N SER A 616 -25.41 6.67 -6.46
CA SER A 616 -25.46 7.93 -5.70
C SER A 616 -25.71 7.96 -4.18
N VAL A 617 -24.67 8.42 -3.45
CA VAL A 617 -24.68 9.50 -2.44
C VAL A 617 -25.85 9.62 -1.44
N LYS A 618 -25.54 9.46 -0.15
CA LYS A 618 -25.65 10.54 0.87
C LYS A 618 -24.92 10.19 2.18
N ALA A 619 -24.22 11.17 2.74
CA ALA A 619 -23.53 11.07 4.02
C ALA A 619 -24.40 11.55 5.19
N SER A 620 -24.22 10.96 6.38
CA SER A 620 -24.45 11.64 7.67
C SER A 620 -23.77 10.86 8.81
N ASN A 621 -23.44 11.56 9.89
CA ASN A 621 -22.51 11.12 10.93
C ASN A 621 -23.13 10.16 11.95
N ALA A 622 -22.35 9.15 12.39
CA ALA A 622 -22.39 8.66 13.77
C ALA A 622 -21.07 7.96 14.13
N SER A 623 -20.52 8.28 15.30
CA SER A 623 -19.25 7.77 15.82
C SER A 623 -19.35 6.35 16.39
N HIS A 624 -18.51 5.42 15.93
CA HIS A 624 -17.88 4.38 16.78
C HIS A 624 -16.70 3.74 16.02
N PHE A 625 -15.56 3.56 16.68
CA PHE A 625 -14.32 3.06 16.06
C PHE A 625 -14.34 1.55 15.84
N PRO A 626 -14.13 1.11 14.59
CA PRO A 626 -13.15 0.04 14.34
C PRO A 626 -12.27 0.35 13.12
N VAL A 627 -11.32 1.29 13.25
CA VAL A 627 -10.41 1.69 12.17
C VAL A 627 -8.96 1.64 12.62
N LEU A 628 -8.30 0.50 12.40
CA LEU A 628 -6.84 0.34 12.56
C LEU A 628 -6.18 -0.30 11.34
N SER A 629 -6.85 -1.23 10.63
CA SER A 629 -6.30 -1.81 9.39
C SER A 629 -6.26 -0.81 8.23
N GLY A 630 -7.33 -0.04 8.02
CA GLY A 630 -7.42 0.89 6.89
C GLY A 630 -6.47 2.09 6.98
N SER A 631 -6.12 2.52 8.20
CA SER A 631 -5.19 3.64 8.41
C SER A 631 -3.76 3.30 7.98
N LEU A 632 -3.31 2.07 8.20
CA LEU A 632 -1.97 1.62 7.83
C LEU A 632 -1.82 1.43 6.31
N ASP A 633 -2.84 0.88 5.66
CA ASP A 633 -2.85 0.77 4.18
C ASP A 633 -2.87 2.16 3.51
N MET A 634 -3.61 3.11 4.10
CA MET A 634 -3.65 4.50 3.65
C MET A 634 -2.29 5.20 3.80
N GLU A 635 -1.61 4.99 4.93
CA GLU A 635 -0.28 5.56 5.21
C GLU A 635 0.79 5.01 4.27
N ASN A 636 0.82 3.69 4.05
CA ASN A 636 1.72 3.07 3.07
C ASN A 636 1.54 3.65 1.66
N VAL A 637 0.30 3.98 1.26
CA VAL A 637 0.01 4.64 -0.02
C VAL A 637 0.57 6.06 -0.08
N ARG A 638 0.49 6.85 1.02
CA ARG A 638 1.14 8.17 1.10
C ARG A 638 2.67 8.03 0.96
N ILE A 639 3.31 7.16 1.74
CA ILE A 639 4.77 6.97 1.70
C ILE A 639 5.26 6.60 0.29
N VAL A 640 4.60 5.68 -0.40
CA VAL A 640 4.95 5.31 -1.78
C VAL A 640 4.75 6.49 -2.73
N ASN A 641 3.67 7.27 -2.57
CA ASN A 641 3.40 8.45 -3.38
C ASN A 641 4.52 9.49 -3.28
N GLU A 642 4.99 9.80 -2.07
CA GLU A 642 6.06 10.78 -1.85
C GLU A 642 7.39 10.36 -2.48
N TYR A 643 7.78 9.09 -2.31
CA TYR A 643 9.00 8.56 -2.92
C TYR A 643 8.98 8.60 -4.45
N VAL A 644 7.83 8.30 -5.06
CA VAL A 644 7.63 8.35 -6.52
C VAL A 644 7.76 9.78 -7.07
N HIS A 645 7.34 10.79 -6.32
CA HIS A 645 7.48 12.20 -6.71
C HIS A 645 8.88 12.79 -6.45
N GLY A 646 9.80 12.00 -5.89
CA GLY A 646 11.20 12.38 -5.70
C GLY A 646 11.51 13.17 -4.43
N GLU A 647 10.48 13.53 -3.64
CA GLU A 647 10.67 14.19 -2.36
C GLU A 647 11.36 13.25 -1.37
N ARG A 648 12.46 13.72 -0.79
CA ARG A 648 13.08 13.04 0.35
C ARG A 648 12.24 13.31 1.58
N LEU A 649 11.42 12.35 1.97
CA LEU A 649 10.70 12.37 3.24
C LEU A 649 11.63 12.75 4.39
N ALA A 650 11.47 13.97 4.90
CA ALA A 650 11.85 14.33 6.25
C ALA A 650 10.91 13.53 7.17
N PHE A 651 11.32 12.31 7.52
CA PHE A 651 10.51 11.35 8.30
C PHE A 651 10.07 11.85 9.69
N ALA A 652 10.48 13.06 10.10
CA ALA A 652 9.99 13.75 11.28
C ALA A 652 8.60 14.41 11.08
N ASP A 653 8.22 14.76 9.83
CA ASP A 653 7.12 15.72 9.61
C ASP A 653 5.80 15.11 9.15
N ILE A 654 5.72 13.81 8.81
CA ILE A 654 4.44 13.16 8.48
C ILE A 654 3.49 13.20 9.70
N PHE A 655 4.02 13.09 10.91
CA PHE A 655 3.25 13.23 12.16
C PHE A 655 3.01 14.69 12.60
N SER A 656 3.63 15.67 11.92
CA SER A 656 3.76 17.06 12.39
C SER A 656 3.21 18.11 11.41
N SER A 657 2.94 17.74 10.16
CA SER A 657 2.53 18.66 9.07
C SER A 657 1.00 18.82 8.92
N ALA A 658 0.21 18.17 9.79
CA ALA A 658 -1.23 18.41 9.89
C ALA A 658 -1.53 19.75 10.61
N GLY A 659 -1.19 20.87 9.96
CA GLY A 659 -1.44 22.24 10.43
C GLY A 659 -0.63 22.65 11.66
N GLY A 660 0.19 23.70 11.55
CA GLY A 660 1.09 24.15 12.62
C GLY A 660 0.40 24.39 13.98
N TYR A 661 -0.88 24.78 13.99
CA TYR A 661 -1.69 24.91 15.21
C TYR A 661 -2.06 23.56 15.86
N GLN A 662 -2.53 22.57 15.08
CA GLN A 662 -2.86 21.24 15.62
C GLN A 662 -1.60 20.50 16.06
N SER A 663 -0.51 20.61 15.30
CA SER A 663 0.79 20.02 15.62
C SER A 663 1.36 20.55 16.95
N ASN A 664 1.33 21.88 17.18
CA ASN A 664 1.81 22.48 18.43
C ASN A 664 0.93 22.08 19.63
N ILE A 665 -0.41 22.08 19.48
CA ILE A 665 -1.32 21.59 20.52
C ILE A 665 -1.05 20.11 20.82
N MET A 666 -0.90 19.26 19.81
CA MET A 666 -0.68 17.83 19.98
C MET A 666 0.70 17.52 20.61
N ALA A 667 1.73 18.28 20.24
CA ALA A 667 3.04 18.20 20.88
C ALA A 667 2.97 18.58 22.37
N LYS A 668 2.24 19.65 22.72
CA LYS A 668 2.07 20.12 24.09
C LYS A 668 1.18 19.19 24.94
N VAL A 669 0.16 18.58 24.34
CA VAL A 669 -0.64 17.51 24.96
C VAL A 669 0.22 16.26 25.19
N LYS A 670 1.06 15.89 24.23
CA LYS A 670 2.01 14.78 24.39
C LYS A 670 3.02 15.06 25.51
N GLU A 671 3.65 16.23 25.53
CA GLU A 671 4.60 16.63 26.58
C GLU A 671 3.96 16.61 27.98
N THR A 672 2.75 17.15 28.12
CA THR A 672 2.03 17.14 29.40
C THR A 672 1.59 15.74 29.83
N MET A 673 1.19 14.86 28.89
CA MET A 673 0.91 13.45 29.18
C MET A 673 2.17 12.66 29.57
N GLU A 674 3.28 12.82 28.85
CA GLU A 674 4.55 12.18 29.17
C GLU A 674 5.06 12.64 30.55
N LYS A 675 4.96 13.93 30.85
CA LYS A 675 5.30 14.47 32.17
C LYS A 675 4.42 13.86 33.27
N ALA A 676 3.09 13.89 33.11
CA ALA A 676 2.16 13.32 34.09
C ALA A 676 2.37 11.81 34.32
N PHE A 677 2.74 11.06 33.26
CA PHE A 677 3.12 9.65 33.36
C PHE A 677 4.37 9.46 34.23
N TRP A 678 5.46 10.19 33.95
CA TRP A 678 6.71 10.06 34.71
C TRP A 678 6.57 10.57 36.15
N ASP A 679 5.86 11.67 36.36
CA ASP A 679 5.55 12.21 37.69
C ASP A 679 4.75 11.19 38.52
N GLY A 680 3.78 10.50 37.91
CA GLY A 680 3.02 9.42 38.56
C GLY A 680 3.86 8.20 38.95
N ILE A 681 4.89 7.86 38.18
CA ILE A 681 5.83 6.78 38.54
C ILE A 681 6.72 7.22 39.71
N ILE A 682 7.25 8.45 39.67
CA ILE A 682 8.05 9.02 40.76
C ILE A 682 7.25 9.01 42.06
N GLU A 683 5.97 9.40 42.02
CA GLU A 683 5.09 9.41 43.19
C GLU A 683 4.78 7.99 43.70
N SER A 684 4.56 7.01 42.81
CA SER A 684 4.28 5.62 43.20
C SER A 684 5.43 4.91 43.91
N VAL A 685 6.68 5.36 43.69
CA VAL A 685 7.88 4.84 44.36
C VAL A 685 8.24 5.67 45.61
N ARG A 686 7.57 6.81 45.84
CA ARG A 686 7.74 7.67 47.02
C ARG A 686 6.78 7.37 48.18
N GLN A 687 5.84 6.46 47.99
CA GLN A 687 4.89 6.04 49.02
C GLN A 687 5.60 5.22 50.12
N ASP A 688 5.04 5.24 51.34
CA ASP A 688 5.58 4.49 52.49
C ASP A 688 5.72 2.97 52.22
N GLU A 689 4.87 2.44 51.32
CA GLU A 689 5.08 1.15 50.64
C GLU A 689 5.44 1.41 49.16
N PRO A 690 6.73 1.40 48.76
CA PRO A 690 7.14 1.80 47.42
C PRO A 690 6.79 0.72 46.38
N ASN A 691 5.97 1.08 45.38
CA ASN A 691 5.54 0.14 44.34
C ASN A 691 6.50 0.11 43.14
N TYR A 692 7.45 -0.82 43.17
CA TYR A 692 8.42 -1.02 42.08
C TYR A 692 7.88 -1.78 40.85
N SER A 693 6.63 -2.27 40.83
CA SER A 693 6.11 -3.07 39.71
C SER A 693 6.23 -2.32 38.38
N ARG A 694 5.96 -1.02 38.40
CA ARG A 694 6.00 -0.14 37.23
C ARG A 694 7.42 0.09 36.71
N VAL A 695 8.43 0.03 37.59
CA VAL A 695 9.86 0.11 37.23
C VAL A 695 10.31 -1.20 36.55
N VAL A 696 9.83 -2.35 37.03
CA VAL A 696 10.08 -3.66 36.40
C VAL A 696 9.38 -3.76 35.03
N GLU A 697 8.16 -3.25 34.90
CA GLU A 697 7.46 -3.13 33.61
C GLU A 697 8.28 -2.30 32.60
N LEU A 698 8.76 -1.11 32.99
CA LEU A 698 9.61 -0.29 32.11
C LEU A 698 10.94 -0.95 31.75
N MET A 699 11.57 -1.68 32.68
CA MET A 699 12.77 -2.46 32.36
C MET A 699 12.47 -3.63 31.41
N SER A 700 11.26 -4.20 31.46
CA SER A 700 10.79 -5.17 30.46
C SER A 700 10.65 -4.54 29.07
N GLU A 701 10.13 -3.30 28.98
CA GLU A 701 10.07 -2.54 27.72
C GLU A 701 11.45 -2.20 27.17
N VAL A 702 12.42 -1.88 28.04
CA VAL A 702 13.84 -1.68 27.65
C VAL A 702 14.42 -2.96 27.06
N ARG A 703 14.32 -4.09 27.77
CA ARG A 703 14.82 -5.39 27.31
C ARG A 703 14.18 -5.81 26.00
N ASP A 704 12.85 -5.80 25.93
CA ASP A 704 12.08 -6.27 24.79
C ASP A 704 12.26 -5.32 23.58
N GLY A 705 12.38 -4.02 23.83
CA GLY A 705 12.71 -3.00 22.83
C GLY A 705 14.08 -3.21 22.20
N ILE A 706 15.11 -3.53 22.99
CA ILE A 706 16.45 -3.87 22.47
C ILE A 706 16.41 -5.21 21.73
N CYS A 707 15.75 -6.25 22.29
CA CYS A 707 15.60 -7.57 21.65
C CYS A 707 14.84 -7.53 20.30
N ALA A 708 13.90 -6.59 20.12
CA ALA A 708 13.18 -6.37 18.86
C ALA A 708 14.06 -5.77 17.76
N LEU A 709 15.07 -4.98 18.14
CA LEU A 709 16.06 -4.37 17.22
C LEU A 709 17.28 -5.28 16.98
N ALA A 710 17.68 -6.05 17.98
CA ALA A 710 18.88 -6.87 17.97
C ALA A 710 18.79 -8.12 17.05
N PRO A 711 19.93 -8.57 16.50
CA PRO A 711 20.01 -9.87 15.84
C PRO A 711 19.59 -11.02 16.76
N ALA A 712 19.03 -12.10 16.19
CA ALA A 712 18.56 -13.25 16.96
C ALA A 712 19.64 -13.88 17.85
N SER A 713 20.91 -13.80 17.47
CA SER A 713 22.06 -14.29 18.23
C SER A 713 22.34 -13.54 19.54
N TRP A 714 21.87 -12.30 19.69
CA TRP A 714 22.12 -11.48 20.90
C TRP A 714 20.97 -11.53 21.90
N ARG A 715 19.78 -12.02 21.49
CA ARG A 715 18.58 -11.98 22.34
C ARG A 715 18.74 -12.71 23.66
N GLN A 716 19.43 -13.86 23.64
CA GLN A 716 19.68 -14.63 24.86
C GLN A 716 20.61 -13.87 25.82
N GLU A 717 21.72 -13.31 25.31
CA GLU A 717 22.66 -12.48 26.08
C GLU A 717 21.95 -11.26 26.72
N ILE A 718 21.06 -10.60 25.98
CA ILE A 718 20.29 -9.44 26.46
C ILE A 718 19.28 -9.84 27.54
N ILE A 719 18.64 -11.01 27.42
CA ILE A 719 17.69 -11.52 28.43
C ILE A 719 18.43 -11.91 29.72
N GLU A 720 19.60 -12.53 29.61
CA GLU A 720 20.44 -12.90 30.76
C GLU A 720 21.09 -11.69 31.45
N ALA A 721 21.45 -10.64 30.69
CA ALA A 721 22.00 -9.41 31.25
C ALA A 721 20.93 -8.46 31.84
N ILE A 722 19.68 -8.56 31.40
CA ILE A 722 18.53 -7.79 31.91
C ILE A 722 17.47 -8.77 32.47
N ASP A 723 17.88 -9.48 33.51
CA ASP A 723 17.04 -10.43 34.24
C ASP A 723 16.00 -9.69 35.10
N LEU A 724 14.71 -9.89 34.77
CA LEU A 724 13.61 -9.24 35.47
C LEU A 724 13.26 -9.92 36.81
N GLU A 725 13.58 -11.21 36.99
CA GLU A 725 13.34 -11.92 38.24
C GLU A 725 14.34 -11.45 39.30
N ILE A 726 15.63 -11.34 38.93
CA ILE A 726 16.67 -10.77 39.80
C ILE A 726 16.38 -9.30 40.09
N LEU A 727 15.98 -8.51 39.08
CA LEU A 727 15.59 -7.11 39.26
C LEU A 727 14.44 -6.95 40.26
N ALA A 728 13.37 -7.75 40.12
CA ALA A 728 12.23 -7.71 41.03
C ALA A 728 12.61 -8.13 42.45
N GLN A 729 13.48 -9.14 42.61
CA GLN A 729 14.00 -9.56 43.92
C GLN A 729 14.84 -8.45 44.59
N VAL A 730 15.72 -7.78 43.85
CA VAL A 730 16.54 -6.67 44.37
C VAL A 730 15.66 -5.51 44.81
N LEU A 731 14.69 -5.09 44.00
CA LEU A 731 13.80 -3.98 44.32
C LEU A 731 12.88 -4.29 45.51
N ASN A 732 12.33 -5.51 45.58
CA ASN A 732 11.48 -5.96 46.69
C ASN A 732 12.25 -6.26 48.01
N SER A 733 13.58 -6.22 48.00
CA SER A 733 14.41 -6.48 49.19
C SER A 733 14.46 -5.32 50.20
N GLY A 734 13.89 -4.16 49.85
CA GLY A 734 13.97 -2.93 50.65
C GLY A 734 15.36 -2.27 50.68
N LYS A 735 16.35 -2.83 49.97
CA LYS A 735 17.69 -2.26 49.82
C LYS A 735 17.99 -2.02 48.35
N LEU A 736 17.85 -0.77 47.92
CA LEU A 736 17.96 -0.39 46.51
C LEU A 736 19.43 -0.37 46.05
N ASP A 737 19.91 -1.47 45.46
CA ASP A 737 21.28 -1.56 44.92
C ASP A 737 21.44 -0.74 43.63
N ILE A 738 21.76 0.54 43.82
CA ILE A 738 22.09 1.49 42.75
C ILE A 738 23.24 1.00 41.86
N ASN A 739 24.20 0.22 42.38
CA ASN A 739 25.33 -0.27 41.57
C ASN A 739 24.91 -1.42 40.66
N PHE A 740 23.92 -2.23 41.05
CA PHE A 740 23.32 -3.26 40.20
C PHE A 740 22.47 -2.62 39.09
N LEU A 741 21.58 -1.70 39.46
CA LEU A 741 20.72 -0.97 38.53
C LEU A 741 21.52 -0.14 37.51
N GLY A 742 22.59 0.52 37.97
CA GLY A 742 23.52 1.27 37.12
C GLY A 742 24.20 0.40 36.06
N ARG A 743 24.64 -0.82 36.44
CA ARG A 743 25.22 -1.80 35.49
C ARG A 743 24.22 -2.25 34.42
N ILE A 744 22.96 -2.47 34.79
CA ILE A 744 21.91 -2.86 33.84
C ILE A 744 21.66 -1.73 32.83
N LEU A 745 21.53 -0.48 33.30
CA LEU A 745 21.38 0.68 32.42
C LEU A 745 22.61 0.91 31.53
N GLU A 746 23.82 0.73 32.06
CA GLU A 746 25.06 0.81 31.29
C GLU A 746 25.16 -0.30 30.22
N TYR A 747 24.74 -1.53 30.54
CA TYR A 747 24.63 -2.63 29.56
C TYR A 747 23.62 -2.29 28.46
N ALA A 748 22.44 -1.76 28.81
CA ALA A 748 21.44 -1.34 27.84
C ALA A 748 21.99 -0.25 26.90
N LEU A 749 22.65 0.78 27.45
CA LEU A 749 23.22 1.90 26.69
C LEU A 749 24.41 1.48 25.80
N THR A 750 25.30 0.62 26.30
CA THR A 750 26.40 0.07 25.49
C THR A 750 25.89 -0.86 24.40
N THR A 751 24.79 -1.58 24.64
CA THR A 751 24.13 -2.42 23.62
C THR A 751 23.42 -1.59 22.56
N LEU A 752 22.74 -0.51 22.96
CA LEU A 752 22.18 0.48 22.02
C LEU A 752 23.26 1.09 21.14
N ARG A 753 24.43 1.42 21.71
CA ARG A 753 25.59 1.91 20.94
C ARG A 753 26.04 0.91 19.88
N LYS A 754 26.16 -0.38 20.23
CA LYS A 754 26.48 -1.47 19.27
C LYS A 754 25.43 -1.65 18.15
N LEU A 755 24.17 -1.25 18.37
CA LEU A 755 23.09 -1.36 17.39
C LEU A 755 22.91 -0.10 16.53
N SER A 756 23.46 1.05 16.96
CA SER A 756 23.40 2.33 16.25
C SER A 756 24.32 2.37 15.01
N ALA A 757 24.04 3.29 14.07
CA ALA A 757 24.94 3.51 12.93
C ALA A 757 26.24 4.20 13.38
N PRO A 758 27.40 3.94 12.75
CA PRO A 758 28.67 4.59 13.12
C PRO A 758 28.65 6.13 13.04
N ALA A 759 27.77 6.71 12.23
CA ALA A 759 27.58 8.16 12.13
C ALA A 759 26.79 8.74 13.33
N TYR A 760 25.98 7.91 14.01
CA TYR A 760 25.20 8.30 15.19
C TYR A 760 25.88 7.91 16.51
N GLU A 761 26.81 6.94 16.49
CA GLU A 761 27.57 6.51 17.68
C GLU A 761 28.27 7.69 18.39
N ASP A 762 28.86 8.64 17.65
CA ASP A 762 29.50 9.83 18.22
C ASP A 762 28.51 10.83 18.84
N GLU A 763 27.29 10.94 18.29
CA GLU A 763 26.24 11.82 18.82
C GLU A 763 25.59 11.20 20.06
N LEU A 764 25.24 9.91 19.99
CA LEU A 764 24.77 9.09 21.11
C LEU A 764 25.78 9.11 22.27
N LYS A 765 27.08 9.02 21.98
CA LYS A 765 28.14 9.10 23.00
C LYS A 765 28.19 10.48 23.67
N LYS A 766 28.01 11.57 22.94
CA LYS A 766 27.89 12.93 23.51
C LYS A 766 26.63 13.08 24.36
N LYS A 767 25.47 12.64 23.86
CA LYS A 767 24.20 12.62 24.61
C LYS A 767 24.34 11.84 25.92
N HIS A 768 24.92 10.65 25.87
CA HIS A 768 25.17 9.82 27.05
C HIS A 768 26.15 10.47 28.04
N GLN A 769 27.26 11.06 27.56
CA GLN A 769 28.20 11.78 28.42
C GLN A 769 27.59 13.03 29.08
N GLN A 770 26.71 13.75 28.38
CA GLN A 770 25.97 14.87 28.95
C GLN A 770 24.97 14.36 29.99
N PHE A 771 24.17 13.35 29.64
CA PHE A 771 23.18 12.75 30.53
C PHE A 771 23.82 12.21 31.83
N MET A 772 25.00 11.59 31.76
CA MET A 772 25.72 11.13 32.96
C MET A 772 26.23 12.27 33.85
N LYS A 773 26.51 13.46 33.29
CA LYS A 773 26.80 14.67 34.08
C LYS A 773 25.53 15.20 34.75
N ASP A 774 24.44 15.33 33.99
CA ASP A 774 23.15 15.80 34.50
C ASP A 774 22.62 14.87 35.62
N LEU A 775 22.86 13.55 35.49
CA LEU A 775 22.59 12.54 36.52
C LEU A 775 23.46 12.75 37.76
N ALA A 776 24.77 12.95 37.59
CA ALA A 776 25.67 13.23 38.70
C ALA A 776 25.24 14.51 39.43
N GLU A 777 25.04 15.62 38.72
CA GLU A 777 24.60 16.90 39.27
C GLU A 777 23.28 16.79 40.03
N THR A 778 22.31 16.01 39.53
CA THR A 778 21.04 15.79 40.23
C THR A 778 21.14 14.86 41.45
N CYS A 779 22.15 13.97 41.50
CA CYS A 779 22.51 13.25 42.73
C CYS A 779 23.26 14.14 43.74
N TRP A 780 24.12 15.06 43.30
CA TRP A 780 24.86 15.97 44.20
C TRP A 780 23.98 17.09 44.77
N ALA A 781 23.00 17.60 44.02
CA ALA A 781 22.12 18.68 44.45
C ALA A 781 21.09 18.28 45.53
N SER A 782 20.84 16.98 45.71
CA SER A 782 19.88 16.44 46.69
C SER A 782 20.55 15.42 47.60
N GLY A 783 21.20 15.93 48.66
CA GLY A 783 22.02 15.15 49.59
C GLY A 783 21.33 13.87 50.11
N SER A 784 22.06 12.76 49.99
CA SER A 784 21.93 11.44 50.63
C SER A 784 20.55 10.95 51.11
N SER A 785 19.47 11.27 50.40
CA SER A 785 18.13 10.68 50.63
C SER A 785 17.83 9.64 49.57
N GLU A 786 17.16 8.56 49.96
CA GLU A 786 16.75 7.47 49.06
C GLU A 786 15.86 8.01 47.91
N ASN A 787 15.15 9.10 48.17
CA ASN A 787 14.36 9.86 47.20
C ASN A 787 15.14 10.44 46.01
N SER A 788 16.41 10.84 46.17
CA SER A 788 17.20 11.36 45.02
C SER A 788 17.70 10.23 44.12
N GLN A 789 17.98 9.09 44.73
CA GLN A 789 18.47 7.86 44.06
C GLN A 789 17.37 7.22 43.19
N VAL A 790 16.13 7.20 43.67
CA VAL A 790 14.94 6.78 42.89
C VAL A 790 14.71 7.69 41.68
N ILE A 791 14.82 9.02 41.86
CA ILE A 791 14.66 9.98 40.75
C ILE A 791 15.76 9.80 39.70
N ALA A 792 17.00 9.55 40.12
CA ALA A 792 18.11 9.22 39.23
C ALA A 792 17.83 7.96 38.41
N LEU A 793 17.33 6.90 39.04
CA LEU A 793 16.94 5.66 38.35
C LEU A 793 15.87 5.89 37.28
N ILE A 794 14.79 6.60 37.62
CA ILE A 794 13.66 6.86 36.70
C ILE A 794 14.10 7.73 35.52
N LYS A 795 14.98 8.73 35.76
CA LYS A 795 15.62 9.50 34.68
C LYS A 795 16.48 8.61 33.78
N GLY A 796 17.24 7.67 34.35
CA GLY A 796 18.04 6.69 33.61
C GLY A 796 17.18 5.83 32.68
N LEU A 797 16.09 5.28 33.22
CA LEU A 797 15.10 4.51 32.48
C LEU A 797 14.47 5.31 31.32
N ARG A 798 14.02 6.53 31.62
CA ARG A 798 13.45 7.44 30.62
C ARG A 798 14.43 7.70 29.47
N PHE A 799 15.68 8.03 29.78
CA PHE A 799 16.72 8.27 28.77
C PHE A 799 16.94 7.03 27.89
N VAL A 800 17.05 5.83 28.47
CA VAL A 800 17.22 4.58 27.70
C VAL A 800 16.04 4.33 26.75
N LEU A 801 14.80 4.56 27.20
CA LEU A 801 13.60 4.40 26.37
C LEU A 801 13.53 5.45 25.25
N GLU A 802 13.91 6.70 25.52
CA GLU A 802 14.04 7.75 24.51
C GLU A 802 15.10 7.35 23.45
N GLN A 803 16.27 6.85 23.87
CA GLN A 803 17.32 6.37 22.95
C GLN A 803 16.88 5.13 22.14
N ILE A 804 16.10 4.20 22.73
CA ILE A 804 15.46 3.09 21.99
C ILE A 804 14.53 3.63 20.90
N GLN A 805 13.77 4.70 21.19
CA GLN A 805 12.83 5.27 20.24
C GLN A 805 13.52 6.05 19.11
N GLU A 806 14.60 6.80 19.41
CA GLU A 806 15.47 7.41 18.40
C GLU A 806 16.08 6.33 17.48
N LEU A 807 16.60 5.23 18.05
CA LEU A 807 17.15 4.11 17.29
C LEU A 807 16.09 3.39 16.44
N LYS A 808 14.86 3.22 16.94
CA LYS A 808 13.73 2.68 16.14
C LYS A 808 13.46 3.56 14.91
N GLN A 809 13.51 4.89 15.05
CA GLN A 809 13.39 5.82 13.91
C GLN A 809 14.59 5.76 12.97
N GLU A 810 15.81 5.58 13.49
CA GLU A 810 17.00 5.46 12.65
C GLU A 810 16.96 4.17 11.80
N VAL A 811 16.60 3.05 12.44
CA VAL A 811 16.43 1.74 11.79
C VAL A 811 15.28 1.77 10.78
N SER A 812 14.17 2.48 11.05
CA SER A 812 13.09 2.62 10.06
C SER A 812 13.54 3.47 8.86
N LYS A 813 14.17 4.63 9.08
CA LYS A 813 14.79 5.46 8.03
C LYS A 813 15.77 4.64 7.18
N ALA A 814 16.61 3.80 7.81
CA ALA A 814 17.56 2.93 7.11
C ALA A 814 16.86 1.83 6.29
N ARG A 815 15.86 1.15 6.85
CA ARG A 815 15.06 0.12 6.13
C ARG A 815 14.34 0.71 4.92
N ILE A 816 13.81 1.93 5.03
CA ILE A 816 13.11 2.60 3.93
C ILE A 816 14.10 3.08 2.87
N ARG A 817 15.30 3.58 3.24
CA ARG A 817 16.40 3.86 2.28
C ARG A 817 16.85 2.60 1.53
N ILE A 818 16.85 1.42 2.16
CA ILE A 818 17.12 0.15 1.47
C ILE A 818 16.01 -0.20 0.47
N LEU A 819 14.76 0.22 0.75
CA LEU A 819 13.60 0.02 -0.13
C LEU A 819 13.46 1.10 -1.21
N GLU A 820 14.16 2.23 -1.11
CA GLU A 820 14.09 3.38 -2.03
C GLU A 820 14.13 3.01 -3.53
N PRO A 821 14.97 2.07 -4.02
CA PRO A 821 14.96 1.66 -5.43
C PRO A 821 13.64 1.02 -5.88
N PHE A 822 12.94 0.32 -4.98
CA PHE A 822 11.61 -0.24 -5.26
C PHE A 822 10.52 0.82 -5.12
N LEU A 823 10.66 1.75 -4.17
CA LEU A 823 9.72 2.87 -3.96
C LEU A 823 9.76 3.91 -5.09
N LYS A 824 10.85 3.96 -5.87
CA LYS A 824 11.00 4.77 -7.09
C LYS A 824 10.84 3.96 -8.40
N GLY A 825 10.65 2.65 -8.29
CA GLY A 825 10.57 1.73 -9.42
C GLY A 825 9.15 1.59 -10.00
N PRO A 826 8.98 0.86 -11.12
CA PRO A 826 7.68 0.62 -11.73
C PRO A 826 6.71 -0.15 -10.80
N GLU A 827 7.23 -0.96 -9.86
CA GLU A 827 6.44 -1.63 -8.82
C GLU A 827 5.69 -0.64 -7.91
N ALA A 828 6.27 0.53 -7.60
CA ALA A 828 5.62 1.57 -6.81
C ALA A 828 4.43 2.20 -7.56
N LEU A 829 4.62 2.51 -8.84
CA LEU A 829 3.55 3.01 -9.72
C LEU A 829 2.41 1.99 -9.86
N TYR A 830 2.75 0.71 -10.01
CA TYR A 830 1.77 -0.38 -10.01
C TYR A 830 1.03 -0.51 -8.67
N PHE A 831 1.73 -0.36 -7.54
CA PHE A 831 1.12 -0.37 -6.20
C PHE A 831 0.12 0.77 -6.03
N LEU A 832 0.49 2.00 -6.40
CA LEU A 832 -0.41 3.17 -6.38
C LEU A 832 -1.65 2.95 -7.27
N GLY A 833 -1.46 2.46 -8.50
CA GLY A 833 -2.55 2.17 -9.43
C GLY A 833 -3.51 1.11 -8.87
N LYS A 834 -2.96 0.04 -8.30
CA LYS A 834 -3.74 -1.02 -7.64
C LYS A 834 -4.48 -0.52 -6.40
N ALA A 835 -3.85 0.31 -5.57
CA ALA A 835 -4.47 0.90 -4.40
C ALA A 835 -5.65 1.83 -4.80
N PHE A 836 -5.48 2.61 -5.87
CA PHE A 836 -6.54 3.44 -6.43
C PHE A 836 -7.70 2.60 -7.00
N THR A 837 -7.41 1.55 -7.79
CA THR A 837 -8.41 0.58 -8.28
C THR A 837 -9.15 -0.13 -7.14
N ASN A 838 -8.49 -0.44 -6.03
CA ASN A 838 -9.15 -1.04 -4.86
C ASN A 838 -10.16 -0.09 -4.18
N ARG A 839 -9.99 1.23 -4.31
CA ARG A 839 -10.88 2.25 -3.72
C ARG A 839 -12.04 2.62 -4.63
N TYR A 840 -11.73 2.98 -5.88
CA TYR A 840 -12.71 3.53 -6.82
C TYR A 840 -13.33 2.47 -7.75
N GLY A 841 -12.84 1.23 -7.71
CA GLY A 841 -13.35 0.10 -8.50
C GLY A 841 -12.63 -0.07 -9.85
N HIS A 842 -13.32 -0.58 -10.86
CA HIS A 842 -12.74 -0.75 -12.19
C HIS A 842 -12.77 0.56 -12.99
N PRO A 843 -11.77 0.90 -13.83
CA PRO A 843 -11.75 2.13 -14.62
C PRO A 843 -12.96 2.36 -15.52
N SER A 844 -13.76 1.33 -15.81
CA SER A 844 -15.03 1.45 -16.54
C SER A 844 -16.10 2.27 -15.81
N ASN A 845 -15.98 2.41 -14.49
CA ASN A 845 -16.93 3.18 -13.66
C ASN A 845 -16.50 4.65 -13.46
N ALA A 846 -15.48 5.13 -14.19
CA ALA A 846 -14.81 6.40 -13.92
C ALA A 846 -15.76 7.61 -13.81
N LEU A 847 -16.74 7.74 -14.71
CA LEU A 847 -17.70 8.86 -14.70
C LEU A 847 -18.54 8.92 -13.42
N ALA A 848 -18.89 7.78 -12.84
CA ALA A 848 -19.67 7.70 -11.59
C ALA A 848 -18.79 7.75 -10.33
N ALA A 849 -17.51 7.35 -10.43
CA ALA A 849 -16.59 7.25 -9.31
C ALA A 849 -15.69 8.49 -9.12
N LEU A 850 -15.45 9.28 -10.16
CA LEU A 850 -14.51 10.42 -10.17
C LEU A 850 -15.15 11.72 -10.74
N PRO A 851 -16.27 12.21 -10.19
CA PRO A 851 -16.98 13.38 -10.71
C PRO A 851 -16.15 14.68 -10.71
N LEU A 852 -15.29 14.93 -9.71
CA LEU A 852 -14.46 16.14 -9.65
C LEU A 852 -13.34 16.07 -10.70
N THR A 853 -12.75 14.90 -10.90
CA THR A 853 -11.77 14.63 -11.97
C THR A 853 -12.38 14.82 -13.35
N ALA A 854 -13.60 14.34 -13.57
CA ALA A 854 -14.33 14.55 -14.82
C ALA A 854 -14.58 16.05 -15.08
N LYS A 855 -15.10 16.77 -14.08
CA LYS A 855 -15.32 18.23 -14.14
C LYS A 855 -14.02 18.98 -14.43
N TRP A 856 -12.94 18.66 -13.74
CA TRP A 856 -11.62 19.26 -13.93
C TRP A 856 -11.09 19.07 -15.36
N LEU A 857 -11.08 17.85 -15.89
CA LEU A 857 -10.64 17.60 -17.28
C LEU A 857 -11.54 18.29 -18.31
N SER A 858 -12.87 18.30 -18.09
CA SER A 858 -13.81 18.98 -18.99
C SER A 858 -13.56 20.49 -19.08
N SER A 859 -13.17 21.13 -17.97
CA SER A 859 -12.87 22.57 -17.92
C SER A 859 -11.67 23.00 -18.78
N VAL A 860 -10.76 22.06 -19.09
CA VAL A 860 -9.55 22.31 -19.89
C VAL A 860 -9.72 21.91 -21.35
N ARG A 861 -10.60 20.93 -21.62
CA ARG A 861 -10.81 20.36 -22.96
C ARG A 861 -11.07 21.42 -24.04
N GLY A 862 -11.90 22.43 -23.75
CA GLY A 862 -12.29 23.44 -24.73
C GLY A 862 -11.14 24.32 -25.24
N GLY A 863 -10.08 24.52 -24.44
CA GLY A 863 -8.93 25.37 -24.79
C GLY A 863 -7.63 24.61 -25.06
N LYS A 864 -7.62 23.27 -24.97
CA LYS A 864 -6.37 22.48 -25.04
C LYS A 864 -5.63 22.64 -26.36
N ASP A 865 -6.37 22.71 -27.47
CA ASP A 865 -5.79 22.72 -28.81
C ASP A 865 -5.28 24.12 -29.18
N GLU A 866 -5.93 25.18 -28.70
CA GLU A 866 -5.46 26.56 -28.80
C GLU A 866 -4.14 26.74 -28.04
N GLU A 867 -4.11 26.41 -26.74
CA GLU A 867 -2.88 26.55 -25.94
C GLU A 867 -1.72 25.67 -26.43
N TRP A 868 -2.02 24.50 -26.99
CA TRP A 868 -1.01 23.62 -27.59
C TRP A 868 -0.47 24.15 -28.92
N ASN A 869 -1.34 24.74 -29.75
CA ASN A 869 -0.92 25.40 -30.99
C ASN A 869 -0.11 26.67 -30.71
N GLU A 870 -0.51 27.49 -29.74
CA GLU A 870 0.30 28.63 -29.26
C GLU A 870 1.69 28.18 -28.78
N HIS A 871 1.76 27.12 -27.96
CA HIS A 871 3.03 26.57 -27.49
C HIS A 871 3.91 26.10 -28.65
N LYS A 872 3.35 25.41 -29.64
CA LYS A 872 4.06 25.02 -30.87
C LYS A 872 4.56 26.21 -31.66
N CYS A 873 3.74 27.25 -31.86
CA CYS A 873 4.15 28.47 -32.55
C CYS A 873 5.33 29.13 -31.86
N LEU A 874 5.28 29.28 -30.52
CA LEU A 874 6.38 29.82 -29.72
C LEU A 874 7.65 28.96 -29.82
N LEU A 875 7.51 27.62 -29.82
CA LEU A 875 8.62 26.69 -30.00
C LEU A 875 9.26 26.85 -31.40
N SER A 876 8.45 26.95 -32.46
CA SER A 876 8.92 27.19 -33.83
C SER A 876 9.59 28.57 -33.98
N GLU A 877 9.06 29.62 -33.34
CA GLU A 877 9.70 30.93 -33.31
C GLU A 877 11.06 30.91 -32.59
N LEU A 878 11.16 30.17 -31.49
CA LEU A 878 12.40 30.00 -30.73
C LEU A 878 13.46 29.23 -31.55
N THR A 879 13.07 28.11 -32.17
CA THR A 879 13.93 27.34 -33.09
C THR A 879 14.41 28.22 -34.25
N ARG A 880 13.50 28.96 -34.90
CA ARG A 880 13.85 29.91 -35.97
C ARG A 880 14.78 31.03 -35.49
N ARG A 881 14.63 31.52 -34.26
CA ARG A 881 15.54 32.53 -33.68
C ARG A 881 16.94 31.94 -33.46
N ASN A 882 17.03 30.70 -32.99
CA ASN A 882 18.29 30.00 -32.78
C ASN A 882 18.98 29.66 -34.12
N GLU A 883 18.24 29.22 -35.14
CA GLU A 883 18.75 29.00 -36.52
C GLU A 883 19.22 30.30 -37.19
N ASN A 884 18.37 31.34 -37.19
CA ASN A 884 18.68 32.64 -37.80
C ASN A 884 19.82 33.39 -37.10
N SER A 885 20.21 32.99 -35.88
CA SER A 885 21.39 33.56 -35.20
C SER A 885 22.72 33.29 -35.93
N SER A 886 22.72 32.41 -36.93
CA SER A 886 23.86 32.14 -37.81
C SER A 886 23.88 32.94 -39.12
N SER A 887 22.81 33.65 -39.50
CA SER A 887 22.78 34.39 -40.77
C SER A 887 21.83 35.60 -40.81
N PHE A 888 22.40 36.78 -41.02
CA PHE A 888 21.79 38.06 -41.45
C PHE A 888 20.79 38.80 -40.53
N LEU A 889 21.09 40.09 -40.36
CA LEU A 889 20.16 41.15 -39.94
C LEU A 889 19.03 41.32 -40.98
N PRO A 890 17.83 41.74 -40.53
CA PRO A 890 17.37 43.01 -41.07
C PRO A 890 16.80 44.00 -40.05
N THR A 891 16.88 45.26 -40.45
CA THR A 891 16.41 46.47 -39.77
C THR A 891 14.89 46.63 -39.87
N THR A 892 14.22 47.01 -38.78
CA THR A 892 13.22 48.11 -38.70
C THR A 892 12.60 48.17 -37.31
N THR A 893 13.17 48.96 -36.41
CA THR A 893 12.56 49.32 -35.13
C THR A 893 12.07 50.77 -35.17
N LEU A 894 10.78 50.98 -34.95
CA LEU A 894 10.32 52.23 -34.32
C LEU A 894 10.57 52.13 -32.80
N ARG A 895 11.85 52.32 -32.46
CA ARG A 895 12.37 52.99 -31.25
C ARG A 895 11.55 52.87 -29.95
N THR A 896 12.02 52.03 -29.01
CA THR A 896 12.51 52.53 -27.71
C THR A 896 13.31 51.48 -26.91
N GLY A 897 14.57 51.82 -26.60
CA GLY A 897 15.23 51.48 -25.32
C GLY A 897 15.68 50.04 -25.01
N GLY A 898 16.97 49.76 -25.23
CA GLY A 898 17.78 48.93 -24.31
C GLY A 898 17.88 47.43 -24.61
N SER A 899 19.04 47.01 -25.12
CA SER A 899 19.48 45.60 -25.15
C SER A 899 20.89 45.49 -24.58
N SER A 900 21.11 44.54 -23.66
CA SER A 900 22.44 44.06 -23.29
C SER A 900 22.40 42.57 -23.00
N LEU A 901 23.02 41.79 -23.88
CA LEU A 901 23.10 40.33 -23.82
C LEU A 901 24.26 39.91 -22.89
N VAL A 902 23.97 39.27 -21.76
CA VAL A 902 25.00 38.59 -20.96
C VAL A 902 25.18 37.17 -21.47
N LYS A 903 26.40 36.85 -21.91
CA LYS A 903 26.76 35.58 -22.55
C LYS A 903 27.48 34.69 -21.55
N MET A 904 26.83 33.62 -21.10
CA MET A 904 27.45 32.57 -20.26
C MET A 904 28.01 31.47 -21.15
N ASN A 905 29.34 31.33 -21.19
CA ASN A 905 30.02 30.25 -21.91
C ASN A 905 30.04 28.97 -21.04
N GLY A 906 29.59 27.86 -21.61
CA GLY A 906 29.78 26.51 -21.07
C GLY A 906 29.93 25.52 -22.23
N ASN A 907 30.99 24.71 -22.22
CA ASN A 907 31.39 23.89 -23.37
C ASN A 907 30.44 22.71 -23.65
N GLN A 908 30.37 22.34 -24.93
CA GLN A 908 29.65 21.17 -25.44
C GLN A 908 30.19 19.85 -24.90
N VAL A 909 29.29 18.86 -24.77
CA VAL A 909 29.52 17.51 -25.34
C VAL A 909 28.21 17.06 -25.99
N ASP A 910 28.18 17.04 -27.33
CA ASP A 910 27.06 16.48 -28.09
C ASP A 910 27.18 14.96 -28.17
N VAL A 911 26.09 14.23 -27.87
CA VAL A 911 25.90 12.84 -28.30
C VAL A 911 24.48 12.69 -28.84
N SER A 912 24.33 12.89 -30.15
CA SER A 912 23.14 12.50 -30.89
C SER A 912 23.10 10.98 -31.10
N SER A 913 21.96 10.34 -30.87
CA SER A 913 21.74 8.93 -31.25
C SER A 913 20.28 8.68 -31.62
N THR A 914 20.08 8.10 -32.79
CA THR A 914 18.77 7.89 -33.42
C THR A 914 18.12 6.57 -33.00
N SER A 915 16.79 6.54 -33.08
CA SER A 915 15.93 5.36 -33.35
C SER A 915 15.46 4.45 -32.19
N SER A 916 14.28 3.87 -32.46
CA SER A 916 13.68 2.67 -31.86
C SER A 916 12.89 2.84 -30.55
N ALA A 917 11.76 2.14 -30.49
CA ALA A 917 10.80 2.17 -29.40
C ALA A 917 11.13 1.17 -28.27
N THR A 918 10.40 1.33 -27.15
CA THR A 918 10.27 0.37 -26.03
C THR A 918 11.55 -0.01 -25.27
N THR A 919 11.94 0.85 -24.32
CA THR A 919 12.80 0.46 -23.19
C THR A 919 12.23 0.97 -21.87
N PHE A 920 12.42 0.15 -20.83
CA PHE A 920 11.82 0.20 -19.49
C PHE A 920 11.90 1.54 -18.74
N ILE A 921 10.91 1.75 -17.85
CA ILE A 921 10.85 2.86 -16.89
C ILE A 921 11.91 2.65 -15.80
N GLU A 922 13.10 3.22 -15.99
CA GLU A 922 14.06 3.50 -14.92
C GLU A 922 14.08 5.02 -14.68
N THR A 923 13.43 5.46 -13.59
CA THR A 923 13.21 6.86 -13.15
C THR A 923 12.30 7.73 -14.03
N ILE A 924 11.47 8.55 -13.37
CA ILE A 924 10.62 9.55 -14.01
C ILE A 924 11.48 10.81 -14.18
N ASP A 925 11.96 11.03 -15.41
CA ASP A 925 12.82 12.17 -15.73
C ASP A 925 12.02 13.49 -15.78
N PRO A 926 12.32 14.49 -14.94
CA PRO A 926 11.67 15.81 -14.99
C PRO A 926 12.00 16.61 -16.26
N HIS A 927 12.96 16.17 -17.08
CA HIS A 927 13.27 16.78 -18.38
C HIS A 927 12.34 16.33 -19.52
N LEU A 928 11.41 15.39 -19.28
CA LEU A 928 10.48 14.87 -20.30
C LEU A 928 9.43 15.89 -20.78
N GLU A 929 9.56 16.26 -22.05
CA GLU A 929 8.63 17.08 -22.83
C GLU A 929 7.25 16.42 -23.02
N CYS A 930 6.22 17.25 -23.21
CA CYS A 930 4.88 16.83 -23.64
C CYS A 930 4.88 16.57 -25.14
N LYS A 931 4.46 15.38 -25.58
CA LYS A 931 4.38 15.02 -27.01
C LYS A 931 3.06 15.41 -27.69
N GLY A 932 2.15 16.06 -26.95
CA GLY A 932 0.79 16.35 -27.41
C GLY A 932 -0.16 15.15 -27.35
N GLU A 933 0.19 14.10 -26.60
CA GLU A 933 -0.75 13.02 -26.25
C GLU A 933 -1.92 13.61 -25.44
N GLU A 934 -3.16 13.35 -25.87
CA GLU A 934 -4.34 14.06 -25.37
C GLU A 934 -4.48 14.03 -23.84
N ILE A 935 -4.23 12.87 -23.22
CA ILE A 935 -4.35 12.69 -21.77
C ILE A 935 -3.21 13.41 -21.01
N ASP A 936 -1.96 13.32 -21.49
CA ASP A 936 -0.81 14.00 -20.87
C ASP A 936 -0.95 15.53 -20.99
N LEU A 937 -1.42 16.02 -22.14
CA LEU A 937 -1.71 17.44 -22.37
C LEU A 937 -2.83 17.95 -21.45
N LEU A 938 -3.96 17.23 -21.37
CA LEU A 938 -5.08 17.59 -20.50
C LEU A 938 -4.69 17.62 -19.02
N VAL A 939 -3.94 16.62 -18.55
CA VAL A 939 -3.47 16.57 -17.15
C VAL A 939 -2.48 17.71 -16.87
N ARG A 940 -1.54 17.98 -17.77
CA ARG A 940 -0.56 19.08 -17.62
C ARG A 940 -1.21 20.46 -17.57
N LEU A 941 -2.07 20.77 -18.54
CA LEU A 941 -2.82 22.03 -18.56
C LEU A 941 -3.82 22.11 -17.38
N GLY A 942 -4.42 21.00 -16.99
CA GLY A 942 -5.27 20.89 -15.79
C GLY A 942 -4.55 21.23 -14.50
N LEU A 943 -3.35 20.70 -14.28
CA LEU A 943 -2.55 20.99 -13.09
C LEU A 943 -2.06 22.43 -13.10
N LEU A 944 -1.65 22.94 -14.27
CA LEU A 944 -1.26 24.33 -14.44
C LEU A 944 -2.40 25.30 -14.07
N LYS A 945 -3.61 25.08 -14.60
CA LYS A 945 -4.79 25.91 -14.28
C LYS A 945 -5.26 25.75 -12.83
N LEU A 946 -5.11 24.58 -12.24
CA LEU A 946 -5.46 24.33 -10.84
C LEU A 946 -4.58 25.13 -9.88
N VAL A 947 -3.27 25.21 -10.16
CA VAL A 947 -2.25 25.83 -9.30
C VAL A 947 -2.13 27.36 -9.53
N ASN A 948 -2.53 27.88 -10.68
CA ASN A 948 -2.60 29.32 -10.94
C ASN A 948 -3.90 29.99 -10.41
N LYS A 949 -4.77 29.28 -9.69
CA LYS A 949 -5.89 29.90 -8.96
C LYS A 949 -5.37 30.80 -7.84
N ILE A 950 -6.08 31.91 -7.58
CA ILE A 950 -5.79 32.81 -6.46
C ILE A 950 -6.31 32.22 -5.14
N ALA A 951 -7.55 31.70 -5.15
CA ALA A 951 -8.10 30.97 -4.01
C ALA A 951 -7.30 29.70 -3.70
N GLY A 952 -6.91 29.52 -2.44
CA GLY A 952 -6.15 28.37 -1.97
C GLY A 952 -6.91 27.05 -2.16
N LEU A 953 -6.22 26.02 -2.67
CA LEU A 953 -6.83 24.72 -2.96
C LEU A 953 -7.45 24.08 -1.70
N THR A 954 -8.75 23.78 -1.72
CA THR A 954 -9.47 23.06 -0.66
C THR A 954 -9.71 21.60 -1.03
N GLU A 955 -9.89 20.72 -0.03
CA GLU A 955 -10.17 19.30 -0.25
C GLU A 955 -11.44 19.06 -1.08
N GLY A 956 -12.44 19.95 -1.00
CA GLY A 956 -13.69 19.84 -1.75
C GLY A 956 -13.63 20.23 -3.24
N GLU A 957 -12.58 20.92 -3.68
CA GLU A 957 -12.38 21.29 -5.09
C GLU A 957 -11.33 20.43 -5.83
N LEU A 958 -10.62 19.58 -5.10
CA LEU A 958 -9.50 18.81 -5.63
C LEU A 958 -10.00 17.59 -6.45
N PRO A 959 -9.42 17.29 -7.63
CA PRO A 959 -9.69 16.05 -8.35
C PRO A 959 -9.38 14.83 -7.48
N GLU A 960 -10.21 13.79 -7.51
CA GLU A 960 -10.01 12.58 -6.69
C GLU A 960 -8.72 11.83 -7.06
N THR A 961 -8.21 12.00 -8.29
CA THR A 961 -6.89 11.49 -8.69
C THR A 961 -5.72 12.29 -8.11
N MET A 962 -5.96 13.48 -7.58
CA MET A 962 -4.96 14.36 -6.96
C MET A 962 -5.01 14.39 -5.43
N ASP A 963 -5.90 13.61 -4.79
CA ASP A 963 -6.10 13.54 -3.32
C ASP A 963 -4.78 13.42 -2.52
N LEU A 964 -3.90 12.49 -2.94
CA LEU A 964 -2.59 12.27 -2.31
C LEU A 964 -1.59 13.44 -2.50
N ASN A 965 -1.89 14.39 -3.38
CA ASN A 965 -0.97 15.44 -3.84
C ASN A 965 -1.38 16.85 -3.37
N LEU A 966 -2.44 17.00 -2.55
CA LEU A 966 -2.97 18.30 -2.10
C LEU A 966 -1.88 19.23 -1.54
N PHE A 967 -1.09 18.75 -0.57
CA PHE A 967 -0.06 19.56 0.09
C PHE A 967 1.04 20.01 -0.89
N ARG A 968 1.45 19.13 -1.81
CA ARG A 968 2.42 19.44 -2.86
C ARG A 968 1.87 20.51 -3.81
N LEU A 969 0.63 20.36 -4.26
CA LEU A 969 -0.03 21.34 -5.14
C LEU A 969 -0.25 22.70 -4.44
N ARG A 970 -0.56 22.71 -3.14
CA ARG A 970 -0.56 23.93 -2.31
C ARG A 970 0.84 24.54 -2.21
N GLY A 971 1.89 23.73 -2.05
CA GLY A 971 3.28 24.19 -2.05
C GLY A 971 3.65 24.89 -3.36
N VAL A 972 3.31 24.30 -4.51
CA VAL A 972 3.51 24.94 -5.81
C VAL A 972 2.63 26.19 -5.95
N GLN A 973 1.37 26.18 -5.49
CA GLN A 973 0.49 27.36 -5.52
C GLN A 973 1.09 28.51 -4.71
N SER A 974 1.62 28.23 -3.52
CA SER A 974 2.34 29.20 -2.68
C SER A 974 3.58 29.75 -3.39
N GLN A 975 4.36 28.91 -4.08
CA GLN A 975 5.51 29.35 -4.87
C GLN A 975 5.09 30.23 -6.06
N VAL A 976 4.01 29.89 -6.77
CA VAL A 976 3.49 30.67 -7.89
C VAL A 976 3.00 32.04 -7.43
N GLN A 977 2.24 32.09 -6.31
CA GLN A 977 1.83 33.37 -5.72
C GLN A 977 3.03 34.19 -5.22
N LYS A 978 4.02 33.56 -4.58
CA LYS A 978 5.30 34.21 -4.22
C LYS A 978 6.00 34.82 -5.43
N ILE A 979 6.07 34.09 -6.56
CA ILE A 979 6.66 34.58 -7.82
C ILE A 979 5.87 35.79 -8.36
N VAL A 980 4.53 35.77 -8.32
CA VAL A 980 3.69 36.91 -8.72
C VAL A 980 3.92 38.13 -7.81
N VAL A 981 3.98 37.93 -6.49
CA VAL A 981 4.26 39.01 -5.53
C VAL A 981 5.65 39.61 -5.73
N ILE A 982 6.69 38.80 -5.91
CA ILE A 982 8.06 39.29 -6.15
C ILE A 982 8.14 39.98 -7.52
N ALA A 983 7.53 39.43 -8.58
CA ALA A 983 7.50 40.07 -9.90
C ALA A 983 6.80 41.44 -9.87
N THR A 984 5.68 41.55 -9.13
CA THR A 984 4.97 42.82 -8.92
C THR A 984 5.82 43.80 -8.12
N SER A 985 6.49 43.32 -7.07
CA SER A 985 7.40 44.12 -6.23
C SER A 985 8.59 44.68 -7.00
N VAL A 986 9.24 43.85 -7.81
CA VAL A 986 10.33 44.22 -8.72
C VAL A 986 9.87 45.23 -9.78
N LEU A 987 8.66 45.06 -10.33
CA LEU A 987 8.10 46.00 -11.30
C LEU A 987 7.81 47.38 -10.70
N VAL A 988 7.16 47.42 -9.52
CA VAL A 988 6.92 48.67 -8.80
C VAL A 988 8.25 49.34 -8.45
N LEU A 989 9.20 48.60 -7.87
CA LEU A 989 10.54 49.11 -7.55
C LEU A 989 11.26 49.69 -8.79
N ARG A 990 11.20 49.01 -9.93
CA ARG A 990 11.80 49.51 -11.19
C ARG A 990 11.13 50.81 -11.66
N GLN A 991 9.81 50.90 -11.56
CA GLN A 991 9.06 52.11 -11.89
C GLN A 991 9.37 53.27 -10.92
N THR A 992 9.47 53.01 -9.62
CA THR A 992 9.79 54.06 -8.63
C THR A 992 11.22 54.59 -8.80
N LEU A 993 12.22 53.71 -8.95
CA LEU A 993 13.61 54.09 -9.20
C LEU A 993 13.77 54.96 -10.46
N LEU A 994 13.04 54.64 -11.54
CA LEU A 994 12.98 55.44 -12.76
C LEU A 994 12.28 56.78 -12.54
N SER A 995 11.12 56.79 -11.89
CA SER A 995 10.34 58.02 -11.65
C SER A 995 11.08 59.04 -10.78
N GLN A 996 11.84 58.57 -9.79
CA GLN A 996 12.61 59.41 -8.86
C GLN A 996 14.05 59.68 -9.34
N ARG A 997 14.45 59.12 -10.49
CA ARG A 997 15.81 59.24 -11.08
C ARG A 997 16.94 58.86 -10.10
N MET A 998 16.75 57.79 -9.34
CA MET A 998 17.71 57.38 -8.30
C MET A 998 18.88 56.54 -8.81
N VAL A 999 18.85 56.08 -10.07
CA VAL A 999 19.88 55.20 -10.63
C VAL A 999 20.52 55.84 -11.86
N THR A 1000 21.85 55.83 -11.92
CA THR A 1000 22.63 56.42 -13.00
C THR A 1000 23.08 55.43 -14.08
N SER A 1001 23.07 54.13 -13.81
CA SER A 1001 23.51 53.07 -14.72
C SER A 1001 22.57 51.86 -14.70
N GLN A 1002 22.34 51.24 -15.86
CA GLN A 1002 21.53 50.02 -15.97
C GLN A 1002 22.08 48.88 -15.09
N ALA A 1003 23.40 48.73 -14.99
CA ALA A 1003 24.03 47.70 -14.15
C ALA A 1003 23.77 47.91 -12.64
N GLN A 1004 23.65 49.16 -12.18
CA GLN A 1004 23.25 49.45 -10.80
C GLN A 1004 21.79 49.07 -10.56
N MET A 1005 20.90 49.34 -11.52
CA MET A 1005 19.50 48.92 -11.45
C MET A 1005 19.39 47.40 -11.33
N ASP A 1006 20.06 46.65 -12.20
CA ASP A 1006 19.99 45.19 -12.22
C ASP A 1006 20.57 44.56 -10.92
N THR A 1007 21.59 45.20 -10.32
CA THR A 1007 22.15 44.78 -9.02
C THR A 1007 21.16 45.01 -7.87
N ILE A 1008 20.54 46.18 -7.79
CA ILE A 1008 19.51 46.49 -6.78
C ILE A 1008 18.31 45.54 -6.92
N LEU A 1009 17.86 45.27 -8.14
CA LEU A 1009 16.76 44.33 -8.40
C LEU A 1009 17.12 42.90 -8.00
N ALA A 1010 18.34 42.42 -8.27
CA ALA A 1010 18.79 41.10 -7.87
C ALA A 1010 18.88 40.93 -6.34
N ASN A 1011 19.42 41.93 -5.64
CA ASN A 1011 19.44 41.95 -4.17
C ASN A 1011 18.02 41.97 -3.59
N SER A 1012 17.13 42.77 -4.18
CA SER A 1012 15.71 42.86 -3.77
C SER A 1012 14.98 41.54 -3.96
N VAL A 1013 15.17 40.83 -5.08
CA VAL A 1013 14.59 39.49 -5.30
C VAL A 1013 15.05 38.51 -4.22
N LYS A 1014 16.34 38.51 -3.87
CA LYS A 1014 16.89 37.64 -2.84
C LYS A 1014 16.31 37.95 -1.46
N GLN A 1015 16.36 39.22 -1.04
CA GLN A 1015 15.85 39.68 0.26
C GLN A 1015 14.34 39.45 0.41
N LEU A 1016 13.55 39.69 -0.65
CA LEU A 1016 12.11 39.37 -0.66
C LEU A 1016 11.85 37.87 -0.60
N SER A 1017 12.67 37.05 -1.28
CA SER A 1017 12.52 35.59 -1.18
C SER A 1017 12.73 35.11 0.26
N GLU A 1018 13.80 35.59 0.92
CA GLU A 1018 14.14 35.23 2.31
C GLU A 1018 13.09 35.74 3.32
N CYS A 1019 12.55 36.95 3.12
CA CYS A 1019 11.48 37.52 3.94
C CYS A 1019 10.19 36.68 3.84
N LEU A 1020 9.75 36.36 2.61
CA LEU A 1020 8.55 35.57 2.36
C LEU A 1020 8.69 34.08 2.73
N ASP A 1021 9.91 33.57 2.91
CA ASP A 1021 10.16 32.21 3.43
C ASP A 1021 10.20 32.16 4.98
N SER A 1022 10.47 33.28 5.65
CA SER A 1022 10.69 33.34 7.11
C SER A 1022 9.49 33.86 7.91
N ALA A 1023 8.65 34.71 7.32
CA ALA A 1023 7.46 35.27 7.97
C ALA A 1023 6.16 34.81 7.28
N ALA A 1024 5.38 33.96 7.97
CA ALA A 1024 4.12 33.42 7.46
C ALA A 1024 3.04 34.49 7.22
N ASP A 1025 3.09 35.59 7.98
CA ASP A 1025 2.14 36.71 7.93
C ASP A 1025 2.77 37.98 7.29
N ALA A 1026 3.77 37.83 6.41
CA ALA A 1026 4.47 38.94 5.77
C ALA A 1026 3.51 39.85 4.97
N GLY A 1027 3.31 41.09 5.44
CA GLY A 1027 2.39 42.04 4.85
C GLY A 1027 3.05 42.96 3.81
N ILE A 1028 2.22 43.75 3.12
CA ILE A 1028 2.68 44.79 2.18
C ILE A 1028 3.65 45.77 2.87
N LYS A 1029 3.45 46.06 4.16
CA LYS A 1029 4.35 46.91 4.95
C LYS A 1029 5.77 46.34 5.04
N ASP A 1030 5.89 45.03 5.27
CA ASP A 1030 7.18 44.35 5.43
C ASP A 1030 7.91 44.25 4.09
N ILE A 1031 7.16 43.96 3.01
CA ILE A 1031 7.65 44.02 1.62
C ILE A 1031 8.20 45.41 1.28
N VAL A 1032 7.48 46.49 1.63
CA VAL A 1032 7.92 47.88 1.41
C VAL A 1032 9.17 48.22 2.20
N GLU A 1033 9.28 47.74 3.45
CA GLU A 1033 10.47 47.95 4.26
C GLU A 1033 11.69 47.26 3.64
N MET A 1034 11.57 45.98 3.25
CA MET A 1034 12.64 45.21 2.60
C MET A 1034 13.07 45.79 1.23
N LEU A 1035 12.11 46.24 0.41
CA LEU A 1035 12.39 46.95 -0.84
C LEU A 1035 13.18 48.25 -0.62
N THR A 1036 13.07 48.84 0.57
CA THR A 1036 13.74 50.09 0.91
C THR A 1036 15.11 49.86 1.55
N THR A 1037 15.29 48.81 2.35
CA THR A 1037 16.61 48.43 2.87
C THR A 1037 17.58 48.05 1.75
N ALA A 1038 17.09 47.38 0.70
CA ALA A 1038 17.86 47.06 -0.51
C ALA A 1038 18.42 48.30 -1.26
N ILE A 1039 17.87 49.50 -1.00
CA ILE A 1039 18.35 50.77 -1.57
C ILE A 1039 19.33 51.48 -0.62
N GLN A 1040 19.18 51.29 0.70
CA GLN A 1040 20.02 51.95 1.71
C GLN A 1040 21.45 51.38 1.81
N GLU A 1041 21.67 50.10 1.48
CA GLU A 1041 23.00 49.48 1.53
C GLU A 1041 24.02 50.17 0.59
N ASP A 1042 23.56 50.85 -0.46
CA ASP A 1042 24.40 51.42 -1.53
C ASP A 1042 24.57 52.96 -1.46
N ASN A 1043 23.80 53.68 -0.63
CA ASN A 1043 23.82 55.16 -0.59
C ASN A 1043 23.67 55.76 0.83
N LYS A 1044 24.79 56.22 1.42
CA LYS A 1044 24.88 56.80 2.77
C LYS A 1044 24.36 58.25 2.93
N SER A 1045 23.53 58.78 2.03
CA SER A 1045 23.25 60.22 1.95
C SER A 1045 21.80 60.64 1.64
N VAL A 1046 20.81 59.75 1.73
CA VAL A 1046 19.44 60.02 1.22
C VAL A 1046 18.31 59.63 2.18
N ASP A 1047 18.32 60.16 3.41
CA ASP A 1047 17.20 59.97 4.35
C ASP A 1047 15.94 60.78 3.95
N THR A 1048 16.10 61.97 3.37
CA THR A 1048 14.98 62.92 3.10
C THR A 1048 14.06 62.55 1.94
N LYS A 1049 14.46 61.62 1.04
CA LYS A 1049 13.58 61.13 -0.05
C LYS A 1049 12.96 59.76 0.23
N LEU A 1050 13.36 59.10 1.32
CA LEU A 1050 13.01 57.70 1.59
C LEU A 1050 11.53 57.53 1.97
N HIS A 1051 10.99 58.44 2.80
CA HIS A 1051 9.60 58.39 3.25
C HIS A 1051 8.55 58.53 2.13
N PRO A 1052 8.60 59.53 1.21
CA PRO A 1052 7.63 59.61 0.12
C PRO A 1052 7.78 58.46 -0.88
N MET A 1053 8.96 57.84 -0.98
CA MET A 1053 9.16 56.62 -1.76
C MET A 1053 8.46 55.41 -1.12
N LYS A 1054 8.64 55.16 0.19
CA LYS A 1054 7.93 54.10 0.93
C LYS A 1054 6.42 54.18 0.75
N GLU A 1055 5.84 55.36 0.89
CA GLU A 1055 4.40 55.58 0.73
C GLU A 1055 3.91 55.39 -0.72
N LEU A 1056 4.73 55.76 -1.71
CA LEU A 1056 4.41 55.56 -3.13
C LEU A 1056 4.49 54.07 -3.50
N ILE A 1057 5.52 53.33 -3.06
CA ILE A 1057 5.62 51.87 -3.25
C ILE A 1057 4.45 51.18 -2.55
N ALA A 1058 4.13 51.53 -1.30
CA ALA A 1058 3.02 50.93 -0.55
C ALA A 1058 1.67 51.12 -1.26
N ARG A 1059 1.37 52.32 -1.77
CA ARG A 1059 0.14 52.58 -2.54
C ARG A 1059 0.12 51.84 -3.88
N MET A 1060 1.25 51.76 -4.58
CA MET A 1060 1.32 51.02 -5.84
C MET A 1060 1.14 49.51 -5.64
N LEU A 1061 1.79 48.90 -4.64
CA LEU A 1061 1.62 47.48 -4.33
C LEU A 1061 0.20 47.16 -3.84
N SER A 1062 -0.37 48.00 -2.98
CA SER A 1062 -1.75 47.81 -2.48
C SER A 1062 -2.81 47.87 -3.57
N LYS A 1063 -2.50 48.48 -4.72
CA LYS A 1063 -3.35 48.46 -5.92
C LYS A 1063 -3.00 47.31 -6.86
N SER A 1064 -1.72 47.16 -7.22
CA SER A 1064 -1.25 46.20 -8.23
C SER A 1064 -1.27 44.73 -7.78
N LEU A 1065 -1.58 44.45 -6.50
CA LEU A 1065 -1.83 43.10 -5.97
C LEU A 1065 -3.33 42.76 -5.82
N GLN A 1066 -4.24 43.65 -6.24
CA GLN A 1066 -5.68 43.37 -6.25
C GLN A 1066 -6.05 42.54 -7.50
N GLU A 1067 -6.97 41.58 -7.34
CA GLU A 1067 -7.31 40.60 -8.39
C GLU A 1067 -7.82 41.25 -9.69
N GLU A 1068 -8.54 42.38 -9.58
CA GLU A 1068 -9.10 43.12 -10.71
C GLU A 1068 -8.10 44.05 -11.42
N ASP A 1069 -6.87 44.22 -10.91
CA ASP A 1069 -5.93 45.17 -11.49
C ASP A 1069 -5.25 44.66 -12.78
N THR A 1070 -5.07 45.58 -13.73
CA THR A 1070 -4.45 45.29 -15.03
C THR A 1070 -2.97 44.90 -14.94
N VAL A 1071 -2.27 45.28 -13.86
CA VAL A 1071 -0.89 44.87 -13.59
C VAL A 1071 -0.88 43.43 -13.05
N PHE A 1072 -1.72 43.12 -12.06
CA PHE A 1072 -1.84 41.76 -11.50
C PHE A 1072 -2.14 40.73 -12.59
N THR A 1073 -3.19 40.97 -13.38
CA THR A 1073 -3.61 40.07 -14.48
C THR A 1073 -2.51 39.87 -15.53
N ARG A 1074 -1.77 40.92 -15.91
CA ARG A 1074 -0.64 40.80 -16.85
C ARG A 1074 0.54 40.02 -16.27
N ILE A 1075 0.88 40.23 -15.00
CA ILE A 1075 1.97 39.51 -14.32
C ILE A 1075 1.59 38.03 -14.16
N SER A 1076 0.40 37.75 -13.62
CA SER A 1076 -0.11 36.40 -13.45
C SER A 1076 -0.19 35.65 -14.78
N HIS A 1077 -0.59 36.30 -15.87
CA HIS A 1077 -0.60 35.69 -17.19
C HIS A 1077 0.81 35.41 -17.74
N ALA A 1078 1.78 36.30 -17.51
CA ALA A 1078 3.17 36.03 -17.90
C ALA A 1078 3.81 34.89 -17.09
N VAL A 1079 3.51 34.80 -15.79
CA VAL A 1079 3.93 33.67 -14.93
C VAL A 1079 3.25 32.37 -15.38
N TYR A 1080 1.95 32.40 -15.71
CA TYR A 1080 1.24 31.26 -16.30
C TYR A 1080 1.90 30.79 -17.61
N LEU A 1081 2.21 31.71 -18.53
CA LEU A 1081 2.89 31.39 -19.79
C LEU A 1081 4.31 30.82 -19.56
N ALA A 1082 5.03 31.34 -18.57
CA ALA A 1082 6.36 30.84 -18.23
C ALA A 1082 6.32 29.42 -17.66
N LEU A 1083 5.39 29.16 -16.72
CA LEU A 1083 5.10 27.82 -16.22
C LEU A 1083 4.64 26.89 -17.35
N ARG A 1084 3.78 27.35 -18.27
CA ARG A 1084 3.33 26.59 -19.46
C ARG A 1084 4.51 26.20 -20.35
N GLY A 1085 5.47 27.10 -20.55
CA GLY A 1085 6.70 26.85 -21.30
C GLY A 1085 7.48 25.64 -20.78
N ILE A 1086 7.64 25.52 -19.46
CA ILE A 1086 8.37 24.41 -18.81
C ILE A 1086 7.48 23.16 -18.63
N VAL A 1087 6.20 23.33 -18.30
CA VAL A 1087 5.25 22.22 -18.10
C VAL A 1087 4.98 21.48 -19.41
N LEU A 1088 5.06 22.14 -20.57
CA LEU A 1088 4.92 21.52 -21.88
C LEU A 1088 6.29 21.21 -22.54
N GLY A 1089 7.21 22.17 -22.55
CA GLY A 1089 8.55 22.05 -23.17
C GLY A 1089 9.65 21.46 -22.28
N GLY A 1090 9.27 20.83 -21.16
CA GLY A 1090 10.18 20.21 -20.20
C GLY A 1090 11.04 21.19 -19.40
N THR A 1091 11.77 20.68 -18.40
CA THR A 1091 12.74 21.47 -17.61
C THR A 1091 14.10 21.67 -18.32
N GLY A 1092 14.21 21.22 -19.57
CA GLY A 1092 15.41 21.38 -20.40
C GLY A 1092 15.58 22.80 -20.96
N LYS A 1093 16.53 22.94 -21.89
CA LYS A 1093 16.91 24.24 -22.47
C LYS A 1093 15.74 24.97 -23.15
N GLN A 1094 14.93 24.27 -23.95
CA GLN A 1094 13.82 24.87 -24.70
C GLN A 1094 12.72 25.42 -23.79
N GLY A 1095 12.23 24.63 -22.83
CA GLY A 1095 11.25 25.10 -21.85
C GLY A 1095 11.75 26.27 -20.99
N ARG A 1096 13.04 26.26 -20.60
CA ARG A 1096 13.69 27.37 -19.89
C ARG A 1096 13.73 28.66 -20.73
N GLU A 1097 14.12 28.58 -22.01
CA GLU A 1097 14.13 29.73 -22.93
C GLU A 1097 12.71 30.29 -23.18
N LEU A 1098 11.69 29.43 -23.26
CA LEU A 1098 10.28 29.85 -23.32
C LEU A 1098 9.82 30.56 -22.03
N ALA A 1099 10.25 30.08 -20.86
CA ALA A 1099 9.94 30.72 -19.60
C ALA A 1099 10.63 32.08 -19.43
N GLU A 1100 11.90 32.18 -19.81
CA GLU A 1100 12.65 33.43 -19.80
C GLU A 1100 12.03 34.47 -20.73
N THR A 1101 11.69 34.11 -21.97
CA THR A 1101 11.04 35.04 -22.92
C THR A 1101 9.63 35.46 -22.50
N ALA A 1102 8.91 34.66 -21.72
CA ALA A 1102 7.64 35.05 -21.11
C ALA A 1102 7.84 36.04 -19.95
N LEU A 1103 8.74 35.76 -19.01
CA LEU A 1103 9.03 36.62 -17.86
C LEU A 1103 9.72 37.93 -18.25
N GLN A 1104 10.53 37.93 -19.31
CA GLN A 1104 11.23 39.12 -19.81
C GLN A 1104 10.25 40.23 -20.24
N LYS A 1105 9.07 39.89 -20.77
CA LYS A 1105 7.99 40.84 -21.12
C LYS A 1105 7.48 41.64 -19.90
N VAL A 1106 7.72 41.12 -18.70
CA VAL A 1106 7.28 41.65 -17.41
C VAL A 1106 8.49 42.06 -16.54
N GLY A 1107 9.71 42.00 -17.08
CA GLY A 1107 10.93 42.36 -16.35
C GLY A 1107 11.29 41.41 -15.20
N ALA A 1108 10.74 40.20 -15.19
CA ALA A 1108 10.86 39.23 -14.09
C ALA A 1108 11.80 38.04 -14.40
N SER A 1109 12.73 38.19 -15.35
CA SER A 1109 13.62 37.10 -15.81
C SER A 1109 14.53 36.53 -14.71
N LEU A 1110 14.78 37.27 -13.63
CA LEU A 1110 15.50 36.77 -12.44
C LEU A 1110 14.75 35.65 -11.70
N LEU A 1111 13.45 35.45 -11.96
CA LEU A 1111 12.62 34.42 -11.32
C LEU A 1111 12.52 33.12 -12.12
N VAL A 1112 13.25 32.97 -13.25
CA VAL A 1112 13.21 31.76 -14.10
C VAL A 1112 13.53 30.50 -13.30
N ASP A 1113 14.51 30.52 -12.39
CA ASP A 1113 14.86 29.34 -11.60
C ASP A 1113 13.77 28.95 -10.58
N GLU A 1114 13.05 29.90 -10.00
CA GLU A 1114 11.90 29.61 -9.13
C GLU A 1114 10.72 29.05 -9.93
N VAL A 1115 10.47 29.59 -11.14
CA VAL A 1115 9.47 29.03 -12.06
C VAL A 1115 9.85 27.61 -12.50
N VAL A 1116 11.13 27.32 -12.76
CA VAL A 1116 11.62 25.97 -13.09
C VAL A 1116 11.43 25.00 -11.92
N LYS A 1117 11.74 25.40 -10.68
CA LYS A 1117 11.47 24.60 -9.48
C LYS A 1117 9.97 24.27 -9.37
N ALA A 1118 9.11 25.29 -9.37
CA ALA A 1118 7.65 25.13 -9.29
C ALA A 1118 7.09 24.22 -10.41
N ALA A 1119 7.50 24.46 -11.66
CA ALA A 1119 7.05 23.70 -12.82
C ALA A 1119 7.56 22.26 -12.82
N SER A 1120 8.79 21.99 -12.33
CA SER A 1120 9.34 20.62 -12.26
C SER A 1120 8.46 19.68 -11.44
N VAL A 1121 7.90 20.19 -10.33
CA VAL A 1121 6.97 19.46 -9.46
C VAL A 1121 5.68 19.11 -10.22
N LEU A 1122 5.16 20.03 -11.03
CA LEU A 1122 3.97 19.80 -11.87
C LEU A 1122 4.25 18.78 -12.99
N VAL A 1123 5.44 18.82 -13.62
CA VAL A 1123 5.85 17.86 -14.66
C VAL A 1123 5.90 16.44 -14.11
N VAL A 1124 6.53 16.24 -12.94
CA VAL A 1124 6.59 14.93 -12.28
C VAL A 1124 5.19 14.48 -11.86
N THR A 1125 4.42 15.34 -11.18
CA THR A 1125 3.04 15.03 -10.75
C THR A 1125 2.14 14.65 -11.92
N ALA A 1126 2.27 15.34 -13.07
CA ALA A 1126 1.57 14.99 -14.30
C ALA A 1126 1.95 13.60 -14.83
N LYS A 1127 3.25 13.27 -14.94
CA LYS A 1127 3.68 11.95 -15.44
C LYS A 1127 3.26 10.82 -14.51
N VAL A 1128 3.44 10.97 -13.19
CA VAL A 1128 2.97 9.97 -12.19
C VAL A 1128 1.47 9.76 -12.34
N SER A 1129 0.71 10.85 -12.40
CA SER A 1129 -0.73 10.85 -12.58
C SER A 1129 -1.18 10.11 -13.85
N VAL A 1130 -0.54 10.38 -15.00
CA VAL A 1130 -0.86 9.73 -16.28
C VAL A 1130 -0.53 8.23 -16.24
N ILE A 1131 0.56 7.81 -15.57
CA ILE A 1131 0.91 6.39 -15.45
C ILE A 1131 -0.04 5.64 -14.50
N VAL A 1132 -0.37 6.24 -13.36
CA VAL A 1132 -1.18 5.62 -12.30
C VAL A 1132 -2.68 5.63 -12.64
N HIS A 1133 -3.19 6.74 -13.17
CA HIS A 1133 -4.63 6.96 -13.44
C HIS A 1133 -4.98 7.00 -14.94
N GLY A 1134 -4.02 6.83 -15.85
CA GLY A 1134 -4.24 6.84 -17.31
C GLY A 1134 -5.44 6.03 -17.81
N PRO A 1135 -5.68 4.79 -17.34
CA PRO A 1135 -6.87 4.01 -17.73
C PRO A 1135 -8.21 4.63 -17.30
N TRP A 1136 -8.22 5.45 -16.25
CA TRP A 1136 -9.39 6.20 -15.80
C TRP A 1136 -9.61 7.44 -16.65
N TYR A 1137 -8.55 8.23 -16.87
CA TYR A 1137 -8.59 9.37 -17.78
C TYR A 1137 -9.06 8.95 -19.17
N ALA A 1138 -8.51 7.87 -19.72
CA ALA A 1138 -8.92 7.32 -21.02
C ALA A 1138 -10.39 6.86 -21.11
N ASN A 1139 -11.11 6.73 -19.99
CA ASN A 1139 -12.56 6.48 -20.01
C ASN A 1139 -13.36 7.76 -19.73
N LEU A 1140 -12.82 8.69 -18.93
CA LEU A 1140 -13.36 10.05 -18.79
C LEU A 1140 -13.21 10.90 -20.06
N THR A 1141 -12.30 10.54 -20.99
CA THR A 1141 -12.03 11.32 -22.21
C THR A 1141 -12.66 10.78 -23.50
N LYS A 1142 -13.37 9.65 -23.46
CA LYS A 1142 -14.04 9.04 -24.63
C LYS A 1142 -15.40 9.65 -24.97
N GLU A 1143 -15.95 10.42 -24.04
CA GLU A 1143 -17.08 11.33 -24.21
C GLU A 1143 -16.54 12.77 -24.33
#